data_AF-A0A2G9MJP9-F1
#
_entry.id   AF-A0A2G9MJP9-F1
#
_cell.length_a   1.000
_cell.length_b   1.000
_cell.length_c   1.000
_cell.angle_alpha   90.00
_cell.angle_beta   90.00
_cell.angle_gamma   90.00
#
_symmetry.space_group_name_H-M   'P 1'
#
loop_
_entity.id
_entity.type
_entity.pdbx_description
1 polymer ?
#
loop_
_entity_poly.entity_id
_entity_poly.type
_entity_poly.pdbx_seq_one_letter_code
_entity_poly.pdbx_strand_id
1 'polypeptide(L)'
;MAYELDDEELLERFEKEADVVKTSADKLVKLVNQKGEISFEDSAKELNVSQETIEAWANFLEEEKIISIKYNFTTPLLTVFEQKKKKPKEETIEEETLKKKPAEQAKRTLKKEELTEIHLLLGEAYSYIKKKKFDKAKEIYALIKGKYDGLPSEFLEKKNELNTHLTKLSKDLGVNLSKLSIKEMEKKSQYLKKLLKLLEQKIKNKDLLGGIKTYGQIRRMYDNLPDGFIEQKVVLQNKIIELYGPLITIREEQDIKDMSTKKTEIINLLEETRQSINERNMPLAIKLYEKIRKIYNSLSEGFLQERAELQAKIIPLYEEILLGYKKITSDDMENKTIKIEELSKLINQSIAKKDLESAKDTYNKIKDVFYSLPEGFLKQKTELHKILLNLYEKLSAELDKKSSEDFNIKYHKIDEMLGDAFSYVKNKKFNQASELYKKIISLYNAMPSGFLERKTQLRTRILTFYRDISSELGLEKNIFEVPKIKKPLDREETEVSSIKTEIEVPSIKIKQLKQEETAKIKKPVLQIQGETIPQPQIKKPTLIQRYEMPKIVRPRTLPPFPHQKTIKFVEGGKLPKPIPKPPPFKPQNFHPSHLSMPTKFVEEKKLPLPPKLSIPPSKPIMEHKPSFFKLFKKSNKIDLMPPTPPGFKPEK
;
A
#
# COMPACT_ATOMS: atom_id res chain seq x y z
N MET A 1 -42.24 30.00 1.69
CA MET A 1 -41.09 30.71 1.08
C MET A 1 -39.82 30.01 1.54
N ALA A 2 -39.47 28.93 0.85
CA ALA A 2 -38.19 28.26 1.01
C ALA A 2 -37.18 29.03 0.16
N TYR A 3 -36.05 29.43 0.74
CA TYR A 3 -34.94 29.99 0.00
C TYR A 3 -34.13 28.84 -0.57
N GLU A 4 -34.23 28.64 -1.89
CA GLU A 4 -33.24 27.92 -2.68
C GLU A 4 -31.95 28.75 -2.61
N LEU A 5 -30.98 28.27 -1.84
CA LEU A 5 -29.61 28.75 -1.90
C LEU A 5 -28.94 27.97 -3.03
N ASP A 6 -28.37 28.69 -4.00
CA ASP A 6 -27.64 28.11 -5.13
C ASP A 6 -26.55 27.17 -4.64
N ASP A 7 -26.53 25.95 -5.19
CA ASP A 7 -25.56 24.91 -4.89
C ASP A 7 -24.10 25.35 -5.15
N GLU A 8 -23.89 26.38 -6.00
CA GLU A 8 -22.59 27.01 -6.23
C GLU A 8 -22.05 27.76 -5.00
N GLU A 9 -22.90 28.46 -4.22
CA GLU A 9 -22.45 29.17 -3.02
C GLU A 9 -22.12 28.19 -1.86
N LEU A 10 -22.73 26.99 -1.89
CA LEU A 10 -22.42 25.89 -0.98
C LEU A 10 -21.08 25.23 -1.33
N LEU A 11 -20.77 25.04 -2.61
CA LEU A 11 -19.47 24.49 -3.05
C LEU A 11 -18.31 25.46 -2.72
N GLU A 12 -18.49 26.76 -2.91
CA GLU A 12 -17.45 27.76 -2.64
C GLU A 12 -17.15 27.90 -1.12
N ARG A 13 -18.13 27.61 -0.26
CA ARG A 13 -17.93 27.52 1.20
C ARG A 13 -17.27 26.20 1.62
N PHE A 14 -17.53 25.10 0.93
CA PHE A 14 -16.91 23.81 1.21
C PHE A 14 -15.41 23.79 0.86
N GLU A 15 -15.00 24.46 -0.22
CA GLU A 15 -13.57 24.59 -0.56
C GLU A 15 -12.79 25.49 0.43
N LYS A 16 -13.47 26.37 1.15
CA LYS A 16 -12.85 27.25 2.17
C LYS A 16 -12.71 26.63 3.57
N GLU A 17 -13.42 25.54 3.86
CA GLU A 17 -13.46 24.93 5.21
C GLU A 17 -13.00 23.46 5.27
N ALA A 18 -12.49 22.88 4.18
CA ALA A 18 -11.77 21.62 4.28
C ALA A 18 -10.57 21.80 5.23
N ASP A 19 -10.53 21.02 6.32
CA ASP A 19 -9.34 20.85 7.14
C ASP A 19 -8.22 20.36 6.22
N VAL A 20 -7.44 21.31 5.67
CA VAL A 20 -6.32 20.99 4.78
C VAL A 20 -5.36 20.16 5.62
N VAL A 21 -5.31 18.87 5.32
CA VAL A 21 -4.42 17.91 5.96
C VAL A 21 -3.00 18.38 5.67
N LYS A 22 -2.39 19.08 6.63
CA LYS A 22 -1.02 19.58 6.52
C LYS A 22 -0.08 18.40 6.62
N THR A 23 0.54 18.06 5.51
CA THR A 23 1.59 17.06 5.42
C THR A 23 2.92 17.64 5.93
N SER A 24 3.91 16.78 6.15
CA SER A 24 5.26 17.21 6.50
C SER A 24 5.96 17.98 5.37
N ALA A 25 5.59 17.72 4.10
CA ALA A 25 6.08 18.48 2.95
C ALA A 25 5.60 19.95 2.98
N ASP A 26 4.39 20.22 3.47
CA ASP A 26 3.89 21.60 3.64
C ASP A 26 4.72 22.40 4.65
N LYS A 27 5.30 21.72 5.66
CA LYS A 27 6.21 22.35 6.62
C LYS A 27 7.53 22.74 5.95
N LEU A 28 8.04 21.92 5.03
CA LEU A 28 9.23 22.22 4.23
C LEU A 28 9.00 23.46 3.35
N VAL A 29 7.88 23.54 2.63
CA VAL A 29 7.54 24.71 1.81
C VAL A 29 7.47 25.99 2.65
N LYS A 30 6.84 25.93 3.83
CA LYS A 30 6.81 27.07 4.76
C LYS A 30 8.19 27.48 5.24
N LEU A 31 9.06 26.51 5.51
CA LEU A 31 10.41 26.77 5.98
C LEU A 31 11.25 27.45 4.90
N VAL A 32 11.18 26.97 3.65
CA VAL A 32 11.86 27.58 2.50
C VAL A 32 11.33 29.00 2.25
N ASN A 33 10.01 29.22 2.33
CA ASN A 33 9.41 30.56 2.19
C ASN A 33 9.86 31.54 3.30
N GLN A 34 10.11 31.06 4.51
CA GLN A 34 10.56 31.91 5.63
C GLN A 34 12.04 32.27 5.53
N LYS A 35 12.89 31.34 5.07
CA LYS A 35 14.34 31.52 5.02
C LYS A 35 14.87 32.01 3.67
N GLY A 36 14.07 31.92 2.62
CA GLY A 36 14.46 32.26 1.25
C GLY A 36 15.28 31.16 0.59
N GLU A 37 16.42 30.80 1.17
CA GLU A 37 17.28 29.70 0.73
C GLU A 37 17.72 28.84 1.93
N ILE A 38 17.66 27.51 1.83
CA ILE A 38 18.08 26.59 2.90
C ILE A 38 18.69 25.30 2.35
N SER A 39 19.74 24.78 2.98
CA SER A 39 20.36 23.51 2.58
C SER A 39 19.52 22.29 2.97
N PHE A 40 19.76 21.14 2.32
CA PHE A 40 19.07 19.90 2.69
C PHE A 40 19.39 19.46 4.11
N GLU A 41 20.65 19.63 4.54
CA GLU A 41 21.12 19.25 5.87
C GLU A 41 20.47 20.12 6.95
N ASP A 42 20.36 21.43 6.74
CA ASP A 42 19.71 22.35 7.69
C ASP A 42 18.21 22.11 7.76
N SER A 43 17.57 21.84 6.62
CA SER A 43 16.14 21.51 6.55
C SER A 43 15.83 20.20 7.28
N ALA A 44 16.69 19.19 7.12
CA ALA A 44 16.59 17.90 7.81
C ALA A 44 16.69 18.06 9.33
N LYS A 45 17.65 18.87 9.80
CA LYS A 45 17.82 19.18 11.23
C LYS A 45 16.61 19.93 11.81
N GLU A 46 16.05 20.88 11.09
CA GLU A 46 14.96 21.73 11.60
C GLU A 46 13.60 21.02 11.59
N LEU A 47 13.37 20.12 10.63
CA LEU A 47 12.15 19.32 10.53
C LEU A 47 12.25 17.96 11.25
N ASN A 48 13.43 17.61 11.77
CA ASN A 48 13.73 16.34 12.43
C ASN A 48 13.38 15.11 11.56
N VAL A 49 13.83 15.13 10.31
CA VAL A 49 13.65 14.06 9.31
C VAL A 49 14.98 13.76 8.61
N SER A 50 15.12 12.60 7.96
CA SER A 50 16.36 12.25 7.26
C SER A 50 16.58 13.14 6.02
N GLN A 51 17.84 13.36 5.67
CA GLN A 51 18.21 14.13 4.48
C GLN A 51 17.64 13.51 3.19
N GLU A 52 17.62 12.18 3.08
CA GLU A 52 17.02 11.45 1.95
C GLU A 52 15.51 11.75 1.81
N THR A 53 14.80 11.94 2.93
CA THR A 53 13.38 12.28 2.92
C THR A 53 13.16 13.71 2.44
N ILE A 54 14.02 14.66 2.86
CA ILE A 54 14.00 16.05 2.37
C ILE A 54 14.28 16.09 0.87
N GLU A 55 15.26 15.31 0.39
CA GLU A 55 15.59 15.21 -1.03
C GLU A 55 14.41 14.66 -1.85
N ALA A 56 13.76 13.59 -1.39
CA ALA A 56 12.57 13.05 -2.03
C ALA A 56 11.42 14.06 -2.09
N TRP A 57 11.15 14.80 -1.00
CA TRP A 57 10.15 15.87 -0.99
C TRP A 57 10.55 17.03 -1.90
N ALA A 58 11.83 17.39 -1.93
CA ALA A 58 12.33 18.49 -2.74
C ALA A 58 12.19 18.22 -4.24
N ASN A 59 12.55 17.02 -4.67
CA ASN A 59 12.39 16.58 -6.07
C ASN A 59 10.91 16.62 -6.48
N PHE A 60 10.02 16.09 -5.63
CA PHE A 60 8.58 16.13 -5.88
C PHE A 60 8.04 17.57 -5.97
N LEU A 61 8.46 18.45 -5.05
CA LEU A 61 8.01 19.86 -5.05
C LEU A 61 8.63 20.70 -6.17
N GLU A 62 9.79 20.30 -6.70
CA GLU A 62 10.40 20.89 -7.90
C GLU A 62 9.67 20.47 -9.18
N GLU A 63 9.25 19.21 -9.29
CA GLU A 63 8.40 18.72 -10.39
C GLU A 63 7.09 19.54 -10.46
N GLU A 64 6.50 19.85 -9.30
CA GLU A 64 5.30 20.70 -9.17
C GLU A 64 5.57 22.21 -9.26
N LYS A 65 6.84 22.62 -9.46
CA LYS A 65 7.28 24.04 -9.57
C LYS A 65 6.91 24.91 -8.37
N ILE A 66 6.88 24.32 -7.17
CA ILE A 66 6.62 25.03 -5.91
C ILE A 66 7.94 25.58 -5.34
N ILE A 67 8.99 24.77 -5.39
CA ILE A 67 10.36 25.14 -5.00
C ILE A 67 11.33 24.81 -6.14
N SER A 68 12.57 25.30 -6.07
CA SER A 68 13.65 25.00 -7.02
C SER A 68 14.92 24.63 -6.27
N ILE A 69 15.61 23.60 -6.76
CA ILE A 69 16.87 23.11 -6.22
C ILE A 69 18.01 23.82 -6.96
N LYS A 70 18.70 24.75 -6.28
CA LYS A 70 19.91 25.40 -6.78
C LYS A 70 21.15 24.69 -6.26
N TYR A 71 22.10 24.40 -7.14
CA TYR A 71 23.40 23.84 -6.75
C TYR A 71 24.44 24.95 -6.65
N ASN A 72 24.85 25.28 -5.43
CA ASN A 72 26.00 26.16 -5.18
C ASN A 72 27.21 25.28 -4.82
N PHE A 73 28.14 25.12 -5.75
CA PHE A 73 29.25 24.16 -5.70
C PHE A 73 28.77 22.71 -5.57
N THR A 74 28.84 22.15 -4.36
CA THR A 74 28.50 20.76 -4.04
C THR A 74 27.29 20.62 -3.12
N THR A 75 26.71 21.74 -2.67
CA THR A 75 25.63 21.74 -1.68
C THR A 75 24.32 22.13 -2.35
N PRO A 76 23.31 21.25 -2.41
CA PRO A 76 21.99 21.61 -2.90
C PRO A 76 21.27 22.54 -1.91
N LEU A 77 20.73 23.64 -2.44
CA LEU A 77 19.96 24.64 -1.71
C LEU A 77 18.53 24.68 -2.25
N LEU A 78 17.55 24.65 -1.35
CA LEU A 78 16.14 24.82 -1.66
C LEU A 78 15.80 26.31 -1.71
N THR A 79 15.16 26.75 -2.79
CA THR A 79 14.74 28.15 -2.99
C THR A 79 13.29 28.19 -3.46
N VAL A 80 12.56 29.28 -3.19
CA VAL A 80 11.19 29.44 -3.68
C VAL A 80 11.21 29.61 -5.19
N PHE A 81 10.33 28.92 -5.91
CA PHE A 81 10.26 29.04 -7.37
C PHE A 81 9.78 30.46 -7.76
N GLU A 82 10.71 31.33 -8.14
CA GLU A 82 10.38 32.64 -8.68
C GLU A 82 9.82 32.46 -10.11
N GLN A 83 8.49 32.52 -10.24
CA GLN A 83 7.88 32.71 -11.55
C GLN A 83 8.47 34.00 -12.14
N LYS A 84 9.32 33.86 -13.17
CA LYS A 84 9.84 34.98 -13.95
C LYS A 84 8.64 35.73 -14.54
N LYS A 85 8.12 36.71 -13.81
CA LYS A 85 7.14 37.66 -14.31
C LYS A 85 7.81 38.33 -15.50
N LYS A 86 7.32 38.05 -16.71
CA LYS A 86 7.65 38.81 -17.92
C LYS A 86 7.38 40.27 -17.57
N LYS A 87 8.45 41.04 -17.32
CA LYS A 87 8.35 42.49 -17.12
C LYS A 87 7.62 43.06 -18.34
N PRO A 88 6.54 43.83 -18.18
CA PRO A 88 6.06 44.67 -19.26
C PRO A 88 7.19 45.63 -19.64
N LYS A 89 7.43 45.77 -20.94
CA LYS A 89 8.33 46.79 -21.50
C LYS A 89 7.80 48.16 -21.07
N GLU A 90 8.44 48.77 -20.09
CA GLU A 90 8.28 50.19 -19.80
C GLU A 90 9.05 50.98 -20.85
N GLU A 91 8.30 51.78 -21.60
CA GLU A 91 8.79 52.73 -22.58
C GLU A 91 9.70 53.75 -21.88
N THR A 92 10.88 53.88 -22.48
CA THR A 92 11.90 54.84 -22.12
C THR A 92 11.43 56.21 -22.62
N ILE A 93 10.99 57.08 -21.72
CA ILE A 93 10.85 58.51 -22.01
C ILE A 93 12.14 59.18 -21.54
N GLU A 94 12.94 59.56 -22.54
CA GLU A 94 14.02 60.54 -22.42
C GLU A 94 13.44 61.88 -21.97
N GLU A 95 14.03 62.50 -20.96
CA GLU A 95 14.05 63.96 -20.95
C GLU A 95 15.20 64.52 -20.12
N GLU A 96 15.77 65.57 -20.70
CA GLU A 96 17.07 66.15 -20.44
C GLU A 96 17.13 66.96 -19.14
N THR A 97 18.37 67.00 -18.64
CA THR A 97 18.89 67.95 -17.64
C THR A 97 18.55 69.41 -17.94
N LEU A 98 18.30 70.24 -16.91
CA LEU A 98 19.04 71.49 -16.61
C LEU A 98 18.45 72.33 -15.45
N LYS A 99 19.34 72.72 -14.51
CA LYS A 99 19.48 74.03 -13.81
C LYS A 99 18.51 74.49 -12.68
N LYS A 100 19.03 74.34 -11.45
CA LYS A 100 19.27 75.35 -10.36
C LYS A 100 18.29 76.55 -10.12
N LYS A 101 17.69 76.53 -8.90
CA LYS A 101 17.21 77.62 -7.97
C LYS A 101 16.04 78.52 -8.44
N PRO A 102 15.11 79.02 -7.57
CA PRO A 102 15.20 79.25 -6.11
C PRO A 102 14.03 78.64 -5.26
N ALA A 103 14.36 77.89 -4.21
CA ALA A 103 13.43 77.00 -3.48
C ALA A 103 12.86 77.55 -2.15
N GLU A 104 12.62 78.86 -2.03
CA GLU A 104 12.27 79.45 -0.71
C GLU A 104 10.90 80.14 -0.64
N GLN A 105 10.30 80.50 -1.78
CA GLN A 105 8.93 81.06 -1.82
C GLN A 105 7.85 80.02 -2.16
N ALA A 106 8.16 78.97 -2.94
CA ALA A 106 7.24 77.84 -3.20
C ALA A 106 7.00 76.96 -1.96
N LYS A 107 7.94 76.93 -1.01
CA LYS A 107 7.79 76.21 0.27
C LYS A 107 6.80 76.86 1.23
N ARG A 108 6.33 78.10 0.98
CA ARG A 108 5.36 78.79 1.86
C ARG A 108 3.92 78.63 1.37
N THR A 109 3.68 78.52 0.07
CA THR A 109 2.34 78.30 -0.52
C THR A 109 1.87 76.84 -0.41
N LEU A 110 2.75 75.85 -0.68
CA LEU A 110 2.42 74.42 -0.51
C LEU A 110 1.94 74.06 0.91
N LYS A 111 2.47 74.74 1.94
CA LYS A 111 2.18 74.41 3.34
C LYS A 111 0.83 74.90 3.85
N LYS A 112 0.20 75.88 3.19
CA LYS A 112 -1.15 76.34 3.56
C LYS A 112 -2.22 75.36 3.06
N GLU A 113 -1.99 74.76 1.89
CA GLU A 113 -2.85 73.76 1.27
C GLU A 113 -2.86 72.45 2.08
N GLU A 114 -1.70 72.00 2.57
CA GLU A 114 -1.58 70.82 3.45
C GLU A 114 -2.41 70.97 4.74
N LEU A 115 -2.45 72.18 5.31
CA LEU A 115 -3.22 72.45 6.53
C LEU A 115 -4.73 72.40 6.27
N THR A 116 -5.20 72.96 5.15
CA THR A 116 -6.61 72.87 4.76
C THR A 116 -7.03 71.42 4.48
N GLU A 117 -6.16 70.64 3.88
CA GLU A 117 -6.41 69.22 3.64
C GLU A 117 -6.53 68.42 4.95
N ILE A 118 -5.66 68.68 5.92
CA ILE A 118 -5.75 68.08 7.26
C ILE A 118 -7.10 68.41 7.92
N HIS A 119 -7.60 69.64 7.81
CA HIS A 119 -8.90 70.02 8.36
C HIS A 119 -10.08 69.33 7.67
N LEU A 120 -10.01 69.14 6.34
CA LEU A 120 -10.99 68.36 5.59
C LEU A 120 -11.00 66.90 6.07
N LEU A 121 -9.83 66.28 6.18
CA LEU A 121 -9.68 64.91 6.68
C LEU A 121 -10.18 64.77 8.13
N LEU A 122 -9.96 65.76 9.00
CA LEU A 122 -10.53 65.80 10.35
C LEU A 122 -12.06 65.78 10.31
N GLY A 123 -12.67 66.62 9.44
CA GLY A 123 -14.11 66.64 9.23
C GLY A 123 -14.66 65.30 8.73
N GLU A 124 -13.96 64.66 7.79
CA GLU A 124 -14.29 63.33 7.30
C GLU A 124 -14.19 62.25 8.37
N ALA A 125 -13.11 62.24 9.17
CA ALA A 125 -12.94 61.30 10.28
C ALA A 125 -14.11 61.38 11.27
N TYR A 126 -14.50 62.60 11.67
CA TYR A 126 -15.66 62.81 12.53
C TYR A 126 -16.98 62.39 11.87
N SER A 127 -17.14 62.60 10.57
CA SER A 127 -18.28 62.10 9.79
C SER A 127 -18.36 60.57 9.82
N TYR A 128 -17.23 59.88 9.65
CA TYR A 128 -17.18 58.42 9.73
C TYR A 128 -17.45 57.89 11.14
N ILE A 129 -16.97 58.58 12.19
CA ILE A 129 -17.30 58.25 13.59
C ILE A 129 -18.81 58.38 13.83
N LYS A 130 -19.46 59.47 13.38
CA LYS A 130 -20.92 59.64 13.49
C LYS A 130 -21.68 58.54 12.74
N LYS A 131 -21.16 58.10 11.59
CA LYS A 131 -21.70 56.99 10.78
C LYS A 131 -21.33 55.59 11.32
N LYS A 132 -20.63 55.48 12.46
CA LYS A 132 -20.16 54.22 13.07
C LYS A 132 -19.24 53.39 12.15
N LYS A 133 -18.55 54.01 11.20
CA LYS A 133 -17.57 53.36 10.32
C LYS A 133 -16.16 53.54 10.88
N PHE A 134 -15.86 52.86 11.98
CA PHE A 134 -14.66 53.14 12.77
C PHE A 134 -13.35 52.73 12.10
N ASP A 135 -13.35 51.68 11.27
CA ASP A 135 -12.15 51.25 10.54
C ASP A 135 -11.65 52.35 9.59
N LYS A 136 -12.58 52.94 8.81
CA LYS A 136 -12.29 54.09 7.94
C LYS A 136 -11.84 55.31 8.73
N ALA A 137 -12.46 55.57 9.89
CA ALA A 137 -12.03 56.67 10.75
C ALA A 137 -10.61 56.45 11.30
N LYS A 138 -10.23 55.20 11.59
CA LYS A 138 -8.88 54.82 12.05
C LYS A 138 -7.83 54.97 10.95
N GLU A 139 -8.17 54.58 9.72
CA GLU A 139 -7.32 54.80 8.54
C GLU A 139 -7.08 56.29 8.31
N ILE A 140 -8.14 57.11 8.30
CA ILE A 140 -8.02 58.55 8.14
C ILE A 140 -7.23 59.18 9.29
N TYR A 141 -7.44 58.73 10.53
CA TYR A 141 -6.64 59.18 11.68
C TYR A 141 -5.14 58.89 11.47
N ALA A 142 -4.77 57.71 10.96
CA ALA A 142 -3.39 57.38 10.66
C ALA A 142 -2.81 58.28 9.56
N LEU A 143 -3.59 58.59 8.52
CA LEU A 143 -3.21 59.53 7.46
C LEU A 143 -2.99 60.94 8.00
N ILE A 144 -3.92 61.46 8.82
CA ILE A 144 -3.78 62.78 9.45
C ILE A 144 -2.54 62.81 10.33
N LYS A 145 -2.31 61.77 11.13
CA LYS A 145 -1.14 61.67 12.01
C LYS A 145 0.17 61.70 11.20
N GLY A 146 0.26 60.95 10.11
CA GLY A 146 1.42 60.98 9.21
C GLY A 146 1.69 62.36 8.62
N LYS A 147 0.63 63.07 8.16
CA LYS A 147 0.75 64.44 7.65
C LYS A 147 1.15 65.43 8.75
N TYR A 148 0.59 65.29 9.94
CA TYR A 148 0.90 66.10 11.11
C TYR A 148 2.36 65.95 11.56
N ASP A 149 2.88 64.72 11.57
CA ASP A 149 4.27 64.44 11.95
C ASP A 149 5.26 65.07 10.95
N GLY A 150 4.87 65.20 9.68
CA GLY A 150 5.64 65.88 8.63
C GLY A 150 5.63 67.42 8.67
N LEU A 151 4.81 68.04 9.52
CA LEU A 151 4.72 69.51 9.58
C LEU A 151 5.99 70.16 10.18
N PRO A 152 6.55 71.21 9.54
CA PRO A 152 7.73 71.93 10.04
C PRO A 152 7.53 72.56 11.42
N SER A 153 8.61 72.71 12.19
CA SER A 153 8.60 73.35 13.52
C SER A 153 8.13 74.81 13.51
N GLU A 154 8.30 75.53 12.40
CA GLU A 154 7.83 76.91 12.19
C GLU A 154 6.30 77.06 12.32
N PHE A 155 5.54 75.96 12.21
CA PHE A 155 4.07 75.94 12.34
C PHE A 155 3.63 75.63 13.78
N LEU A 156 4.44 75.95 14.79
CA LEU A 156 4.24 75.52 16.18
C LEU A 156 2.82 75.79 16.71
N GLU A 157 2.29 77.01 16.50
CA GLU A 157 0.96 77.39 16.98
C GLU A 157 -0.14 76.53 16.33
N LYS A 158 -0.14 76.41 15.00
CA LYS A 158 -1.09 75.58 14.25
C LYS A 158 -0.92 74.09 14.55
N LYS A 159 0.31 73.65 14.80
CA LYS A 159 0.62 72.28 15.22
C LYS A 159 0.02 72.01 16.60
N ASN A 160 0.08 72.97 17.52
CA ASN A 160 -0.58 72.84 18.83
C ASN A 160 -2.10 72.76 18.68
N GLU A 161 -2.73 73.60 17.86
CA GLU A 161 -4.16 73.52 17.57
C GLU A 161 -4.55 72.15 16.98
N LEU A 162 -3.85 71.71 15.93
CA LEU A 162 -4.06 70.39 15.33
C LEU A 162 -3.83 69.25 16.33
N ASN A 163 -2.87 69.38 17.24
CA ASN A 163 -2.63 68.41 18.28
C ASN A 163 -3.82 68.32 19.25
N THR A 164 -4.45 69.44 19.60
CA THR A 164 -5.67 69.41 20.43
C THR A 164 -6.82 68.69 19.71
N HIS A 165 -7.00 68.95 18.40
CA HIS A 165 -7.99 68.26 17.58
C HIS A 165 -7.69 66.77 17.42
N LEU A 166 -6.43 66.40 17.18
CA LEU A 166 -5.99 65.00 17.08
C LEU A 166 -6.16 64.26 18.40
N THR A 167 -5.83 64.90 19.52
CA THR A 167 -6.02 64.33 20.86
C THR A 167 -7.51 64.10 21.14
N LYS A 168 -8.36 65.08 20.81
CA LYS A 168 -9.82 64.95 20.92
C LYS A 168 -10.36 63.85 20.02
N LEU A 169 -9.92 63.80 18.76
CA LEU A 169 -10.31 62.77 17.79
C LEU A 169 -9.88 61.38 18.27
N SER A 170 -8.65 61.22 18.74
CA SER A 170 -8.14 59.96 19.30
C SER A 170 -8.94 59.52 20.53
N LYS A 171 -9.30 60.46 21.42
CA LYS A 171 -10.13 60.19 22.59
C LYS A 171 -11.54 59.78 22.19
N ASP A 172 -12.18 60.52 21.28
CA ASP A 172 -13.53 60.24 20.79
C ASP A 172 -13.59 58.91 20.03
N LEU A 173 -12.59 58.63 19.19
CA LEU A 173 -12.46 57.37 18.47
C LEU A 173 -12.25 56.21 19.46
N GLY A 174 -11.36 56.37 20.44
CA GLY A 174 -11.11 55.36 21.48
C GLY A 174 -12.35 55.04 22.34
N VAL A 175 -13.10 56.07 22.76
CA VAL A 175 -14.34 55.90 23.54
C VAL A 175 -15.44 55.23 22.71
N ASN A 176 -15.57 55.56 21.43
CA ASN A 176 -16.59 54.93 20.58
C ASN A 176 -16.21 53.50 20.17
N LEU A 177 -14.92 53.24 19.89
CA LEU A 177 -14.41 51.90 19.64
C LEU A 177 -14.60 51.00 20.87
N SER A 178 -14.26 51.47 22.07
CA SER A 178 -14.45 50.69 23.30
C SER A 178 -15.94 50.38 23.52
N LYS A 179 -16.84 51.34 23.31
CA LYS A 179 -18.30 51.10 23.35
C LYS A 179 -18.77 50.06 22.34
N LEU A 180 -18.22 50.07 21.12
CA LEU A 180 -18.56 49.06 20.10
C LEU A 180 -18.05 47.67 20.54
N SER A 181 -16.78 47.58 20.95
CA SER A 181 -16.17 46.32 21.39
C SER A 181 -16.88 45.74 22.61
N ILE A 182 -17.35 46.56 23.55
CA ILE A 182 -18.18 46.11 24.69
C ILE A 182 -19.47 45.45 24.19
N LYS A 183 -20.20 46.10 23.28
CA LYS A 183 -21.45 45.55 22.71
C LYS A 183 -21.22 44.27 21.93
N GLU A 184 -20.14 44.21 21.15
CA GLU A 184 -19.76 43.01 20.41
C GLU A 184 -19.39 41.87 21.36
N MET A 185 -18.60 42.16 22.39
CA MET A 185 -18.22 41.22 23.43
C MET A 185 -19.46 40.67 24.17
N GLU A 186 -20.41 41.51 24.54
CA GLU A 186 -21.67 41.09 25.16
C GLU A 186 -22.47 40.16 24.25
N LYS A 187 -22.65 40.52 22.97
CA LYS A 187 -23.39 39.71 22.00
C LYS A 187 -22.73 38.34 21.79
N LYS A 188 -21.42 38.31 21.56
CA LYS A 188 -20.66 37.07 21.37
C LYS A 188 -20.63 36.22 22.65
N SER A 189 -20.46 36.83 23.82
CA SER A 189 -20.51 36.15 25.12
C SER A 189 -21.87 35.51 25.39
N GLN A 190 -22.98 36.21 25.10
CA GLN A 190 -24.33 35.63 25.23
C GLN A 190 -24.53 34.43 24.30
N TYR A 191 -24.07 34.52 23.06
CA TYR A 191 -24.15 33.40 22.12
C TYR A 191 -23.29 32.20 22.61
N LEU A 192 -22.07 32.47 23.08
CA LEU A 192 -21.19 31.45 23.64
C LEU A 192 -21.83 30.77 24.86
N LYS A 193 -22.51 31.51 25.75
CA LYS A 193 -23.27 30.94 26.87
C LYS A 193 -24.39 30.01 26.41
N LYS A 194 -25.07 30.30 25.29
CA LYS A 194 -26.06 29.40 24.69
C LYS A 194 -25.41 28.11 24.19
N LEU A 195 -24.26 28.21 23.52
CA LEU A 195 -23.50 27.04 23.08
C LEU A 195 -22.99 26.19 24.26
N LEU A 196 -22.52 26.82 25.34
CA LEU A 196 -22.09 26.12 26.56
C LEU A 196 -23.26 25.34 27.19
N LYS A 197 -24.46 25.93 27.26
CA LYS A 197 -25.66 25.24 27.74
C LYS A 197 -26.07 24.07 26.83
N LEU A 198 -25.92 24.24 25.51
CA LEU A 198 -26.16 23.16 24.55
C LEU A 198 -25.15 22.01 24.76
N LEU A 199 -23.87 22.33 24.97
CA LEU A 199 -22.84 21.35 25.26
C LEU A 199 -23.13 20.61 26.58
N GLU A 200 -23.51 21.32 27.64
CA GLU A 200 -23.96 20.72 28.90
C GLU A 200 -25.10 19.70 28.67
N GLN A 201 -26.09 20.04 27.82
CA GLN A 201 -27.18 19.13 27.48
C GLN A 201 -26.69 17.91 26.70
N LYS A 202 -25.77 18.10 25.75
CA LYS A 202 -25.17 17.00 24.97
C LYS A 202 -24.38 16.04 25.86
N ILE A 203 -23.61 16.57 26.81
CA ILE A 203 -22.89 15.79 27.83
C ILE A 203 -23.88 14.99 28.69
N LYS A 204 -24.95 15.63 29.20
CA LYS A 204 -25.99 14.94 29.99
C LYS A 204 -26.65 13.80 29.23
N ASN A 205 -26.85 13.96 27.93
CA ASN A 205 -27.45 12.94 27.06
C ASN A 205 -26.44 11.90 26.56
N LYS A 206 -25.16 11.98 26.96
CA LYS A 206 -24.05 11.16 26.42
C LYS A 206 -23.93 11.19 24.89
N ASP A 207 -24.32 12.30 24.24
CA ASP A 207 -24.17 12.50 22.79
C ASP A 207 -22.76 13.03 22.49
N LEU A 208 -21.79 12.12 22.36
CA LEU A 208 -20.38 12.46 22.15
C LEU A 208 -20.15 13.24 20.86
N LEU A 209 -20.70 12.77 19.73
CA LEU A 209 -20.50 13.40 18.42
C LEU A 209 -21.09 14.82 18.39
N GLY A 210 -22.32 14.97 18.90
CA GLY A 210 -22.93 16.29 19.05
C GLY A 210 -22.16 17.20 20.00
N GLY A 211 -21.60 16.63 21.08
CA GLY A 211 -20.74 17.33 22.04
C GLY A 211 -19.46 17.86 21.40
N ILE A 212 -18.70 17.01 20.68
CA ILE A 212 -17.46 17.40 19.99
C ILE A 212 -17.72 18.52 18.98
N LYS A 213 -18.77 18.38 18.15
CA LYS A 213 -19.15 19.40 17.17
C LYS A 213 -19.46 20.74 17.84
N THR A 214 -20.25 20.72 18.92
CA THR A 214 -20.62 21.92 19.69
C THR A 214 -19.39 22.55 20.35
N TYR A 215 -18.48 21.74 20.90
CA TYR A 215 -17.22 22.21 21.47
C TYR A 215 -16.33 22.90 20.43
N GLY A 216 -16.25 22.35 19.20
CA GLY A 216 -15.55 23.00 18.09
C GLY A 216 -16.13 24.36 17.72
N GLN A 217 -17.46 24.52 17.78
CA GLN A 217 -18.12 25.83 17.59
C GLN A 217 -17.80 26.80 18.72
N ILE A 218 -17.82 26.33 19.98
CA ILE A 218 -17.44 27.12 21.16
C ILE A 218 -16.02 27.65 21.01
N ARG A 219 -15.06 26.80 20.62
CA ARG A 219 -13.65 27.20 20.43
C ARG A 219 -13.51 28.28 19.37
N ARG A 220 -14.09 28.08 18.17
CA ARG A 220 -14.10 29.09 17.10
C ARG A 220 -14.70 30.42 17.54
N MET A 221 -15.80 30.37 18.31
CA MET A 221 -16.43 31.60 18.82
C MET A 221 -15.59 32.29 19.90
N TYR A 222 -14.93 31.53 20.77
CA TYR A 222 -14.04 32.04 21.81
C TYR A 222 -12.80 32.73 21.22
N ASP A 223 -12.17 32.12 20.21
CA ASP A 223 -10.99 32.66 19.52
C ASP A 223 -11.30 34.00 18.81
N ASN A 224 -12.56 34.20 18.40
CA ASN A 224 -13.04 35.42 17.75
C ASN A 224 -13.55 36.51 18.72
N LEU A 225 -13.33 36.37 20.04
CA LEU A 225 -13.75 37.38 21.01
C LEU A 225 -12.83 38.63 20.97
N PRO A 226 -13.39 39.86 21.06
CA PRO A 226 -12.59 41.09 21.06
C PRO A 226 -11.51 41.09 22.14
N ASP A 227 -10.36 41.70 21.84
CA ASP A 227 -9.29 41.87 22.81
C ASP A 227 -9.58 42.98 23.83
N GLY A 228 -8.82 43.03 24.92
CA GLY A 228 -9.02 43.97 26.04
C GLY A 228 -10.04 43.51 27.10
N PHE A 229 -10.67 42.34 26.92
CA PHE A 229 -11.67 41.76 27.85
C PHE A 229 -11.12 40.54 28.59
N ILE A 230 -9.97 40.69 29.27
CA ILE A 230 -9.23 39.58 29.86
C ILE A 230 -10.09 38.85 30.91
N GLU A 231 -10.71 39.58 31.83
CA GLU A 231 -11.50 38.99 32.93
C GLU A 231 -12.68 38.16 32.41
N GLN A 232 -13.45 38.69 31.45
CA GLN A 232 -14.59 37.95 30.89
C GLN A 232 -14.12 36.73 30.07
N LYS A 233 -13.00 36.85 29.33
CA LYS A 233 -12.40 35.73 28.60
C LYS A 233 -11.99 34.62 29.58
N VAL A 234 -11.33 34.95 30.70
CA VAL A 234 -10.93 33.98 31.74
C VAL A 234 -12.16 33.25 32.32
N VAL A 235 -13.24 33.96 32.64
CA VAL A 235 -14.47 33.33 33.15
C VAL A 235 -15.06 32.35 32.13
N LEU A 236 -15.13 32.74 30.85
CA LEU A 236 -15.62 31.86 29.79
C LEU A 236 -14.70 30.65 29.57
N GLN A 237 -13.39 30.87 29.60
CA GLN A 237 -12.38 29.82 29.47
C GLN A 237 -12.49 28.78 30.59
N ASN A 238 -12.64 29.22 31.84
CA ASN A 238 -12.80 28.31 32.98
C ASN A 238 -14.04 27.44 32.79
N LYS A 239 -15.16 28.00 32.31
CA LYS A 239 -16.37 27.23 32.03
C LYS A 239 -16.21 26.27 30.83
N ILE A 240 -15.45 26.65 29.81
CA ILE A 240 -15.10 25.76 28.70
C ILE A 240 -14.29 24.56 29.21
N ILE A 241 -13.30 24.80 30.08
CA ILE A 241 -12.46 23.76 30.67
C ILE A 241 -13.30 22.83 31.56
N GLU A 242 -14.19 23.39 32.39
CA GLU A 242 -15.11 22.64 33.27
C GLU A 242 -15.96 21.64 32.48
N LEU A 243 -16.48 22.02 31.31
CA LEU A 243 -17.30 21.14 30.46
C LEU A 243 -16.47 20.17 29.60
N TYR A 244 -15.22 20.51 29.32
CA TYR A 244 -14.34 19.65 28.53
C TYR A 244 -13.98 18.36 29.27
N GLY A 245 -13.79 18.42 30.59
CA GLY A 245 -13.51 17.23 31.42
C GLY A 245 -14.56 16.12 31.28
N PRO A 246 -15.86 16.37 31.57
CA PRO A 246 -16.92 15.38 31.39
C PRO A 246 -17.05 14.87 29.95
N LEU A 247 -16.80 15.71 28.95
CA LEU A 247 -16.81 15.29 27.54
C LEU A 247 -15.69 14.28 27.25
N ILE A 248 -14.49 14.49 27.81
CA ILE A 248 -13.39 13.52 27.75
C ILE A 248 -13.80 12.22 28.43
N THR A 249 -14.39 12.27 29.63
CA THR A 249 -14.84 11.06 30.34
C THR A 249 -15.84 10.24 29.52
N ILE A 250 -16.82 10.90 28.87
CA ILE A 250 -17.77 10.21 27.97
C ILE A 250 -17.05 9.55 26.80
N ARG A 251 -16.04 10.22 26.23
CA ARG A 251 -15.22 9.66 25.15
C ARG A 251 -14.44 8.44 25.62
N GLU A 252 -13.77 8.53 26.77
CA GLU A 252 -13.03 7.42 27.36
C GLU A 252 -13.95 6.22 27.64
N GLU A 253 -15.14 6.44 28.21
CA GLU A 253 -16.15 5.39 28.42
C GLU A 253 -16.53 4.68 27.09
N GLN A 254 -16.73 5.46 26.03
CA GLN A 254 -17.08 4.93 24.72
C GLN A 254 -15.91 4.16 24.08
N ASP A 255 -14.69 4.69 24.18
CA ASP A 255 -13.49 4.07 23.66
C ASP A 255 -13.17 2.76 24.41
N ILE A 256 -13.35 2.71 25.73
CA ILE A 256 -13.24 1.49 26.56
C ILE A 256 -14.27 0.45 26.11
N LYS A 257 -15.52 0.87 25.87
CA LYS A 257 -16.58 -0.04 25.42
C LYS A 257 -16.28 -0.61 24.03
N ASP A 258 -15.90 0.24 23.07
CA ASP A 258 -15.52 -0.17 21.71
C ASP A 258 -14.32 -1.14 21.72
N MET A 259 -13.29 -0.82 22.51
CA MET A 259 -12.12 -1.67 22.71
C MET A 259 -12.51 -3.04 23.28
N SER A 260 -13.39 -3.09 24.29
CA SER A 260 -13.88 -4.33 24.89
C SER A 260 -14.66 -5.20 23.89
N THR A 261 -15.54 -4.58 23.09
CA THR A 261 -16.31 -5.29 22.06
C THR A 261 -15.39 -5.87 20.97
N LYS A 262 -14.45 -5.07 20.46
CA LYS A 262 -13.50 -5.52 19.43
C LYS A 262 -12.53 -6.58 19.95
N LYS A 263 -12.08 -6.46 21.22
CA LYS A 263 -11.25 -7.49 21.87
C LYS A 263 -11.98 -8.83 21.91
N THR A 264 -13.25 -8.83 22.29
CA THR A 264 -14.09 -10.04 22.35
C THR A 264 -14.28 -10.64 20.96
N GLU A 265 -14.58 -9.81 19.96
CA GLU A 265 -14.72 -10.25 18.57
C GLU A 265 -13.45 -10.89 18.03
N ILE A 266 -12.28 -10.27 18.26
CA ILE A 266 -10.99 -10.85 17.88
C ILE A 266 -10.79 -12.21 18.55
N ILE A 267 -11.08 -12.35 19.84
CA ILE A 267 -10.91 -13.62 20.57
C ILE A 267 -11.76 -14.73 19.95
N ASN A 268 -13.04 -14.45 19.64
CA ASN A 268 -13.91 -15.42 18.98
C ASN A 268 -13.38 -15.81 17.59
N LEU A 269 -12.94 -14.83 16.80
CA LEU A 269 -12.34 -15.10 15.49
C LEU A 269 -11.03 -15.90 15.58
N LEU A 270 -10.22 -15.72 16.64
CA LEU A 270 -9.03 -16.53 16.87
C LEU A 270 -9.40 -18.00 17.07
N GLU A 271 -10.47 -18.28 17.81
CA GLU A 271 -10.97 -19.64 18.05
C GLU A 271 -11.52 -20.27 16.76
N GLU A 272 -12.37 -19.54 16.02
CA GLU A 272 -12.89 -20.00 14.72
C GLU A 272 -11.77 -20.27 13.70
N THR A 273 -10.72 -19.44 13.71
CA THR A 273 -9.56 -19.63 12.83
C THR A 273 -8.83 -20.92 13.19
N ARG A 274 -8.60 -21.18 14.49
CA ARG A 274 -7.97 -22.43 14.96
C ARG A 274 -8.81 -23.66 14.63
N GLN A 275 -10.12 -23.57 14.78
CA GLN A 275 -11.03 -24.64 14.36
C GLN A 275 -10.87 -24.92 12.86
N SER A 276 -10.84 -23.86 12.02
CA SER A 276 -10.64 -24.00 10.57
C SER A 276 -9.29 -24.63 10.22
N ILE A 277 -8.22 -24.31 10.95
CA ILE A 277 -6.89 -24.95 10.81
C ILE A 277 -6.97 -26.44 11.15
N ASN A 278 -7.63 -26.79 12.25
CA ASN A 278 -7.80 -28.19 12.69
C ASN A 278 -8.62 -29.02 11.68
N GLU A 279 -9.64 -28.40 11.08
CA GLU A 279 -10.45 -28.97 10.00
C GLU A 279 -9.72 -29.02 8.64
N ARG A 280 -8.46 -28.55 8.58
CA ARG A 280 -7.65 -28.41 7.35
C ARG A 280 -8.26 -27.47 6.29
N ASN A 281 -9.19 -26.60 6.68
CA ASN A 281 -9.78 -25.59 5.81
C ASN A 281 -8.96 -24.28 5.82
N MET A 282 -7.77 -24.33 5.23
CA MET A 282 -6.85 -23.18 5.19
C MET A 282 -7.41 -21.94 4.49
N PRO A 283 -8.15 -22.04 3.36
CA PRO A 283 -8.73 -20.86 2.74
C PRO A 283 -9.65 -20.07 3.67
N LEU A 284 -10.47 -20.77 4.47
CA LEU A 284 -11.31 -20.13 5.47
C LEU A 284 -10.49 -19.53 6.61
N ALA A 285 -9.49 -20.26 7.13
CA ALA A 285 -8.61 -19.79 8.19
C ALA A 285 -7.89 -18.48 7.80
N ILE A 286 -7.37 -18.40 6.57
CA ILE A 286 -6.71 -17.17 6.05
C ILE A 286 -7.72 -16.01 6.00
N LYS A 287 -8.93 -16.25 5.51
CA LYS A 287 -9.99 -15.23 5.44
C LYS A 287 -10.39 -14.71 6.83
N LEU A 288 -10.49 -15.59 7.82
CA LEU A 288 -10.78 -15.21 9.21
C LEU A 288 -9.62 -14.42 9.82
N TYR A 289 -8.38 -14.83 9.56
CA TYR A 289 -7.18 -14.11 9.98
C TYR A 289 -7.11 -12.69 9.40
N GLU A 290 -7.49 -12.50 8.14
CA GLU A 290 -7.59 -11.16 7.54
C GLU A 290 -8.61 -10.27 8.25
N LYS A 291 -9.75 -10.83 8.69
CA LYS A 291 -10.73 -10.09 9.50
C LYS A 291 -10.13 -9.68 10.84
N ILE A 292 -9.44 -10.60 11.52
CA ILE A 292 -8.73 -10.30 12.78
C ILE A 292 -7.77 -9.13 12.57
N ARG A 293 -6.97 -9.16 11.50
CA ARG A 293 -6.00 -8.08 11.18
C ARG A 293 -6.70 -6.75 10.95
N LYS A 294 -7.83 -6.72 10.22
CA LYS A 294 -8.63 -5.50 9.99
C LYS A 294 -9.15 -4.92 11.30
N ILE A 295 -9.75 -5.74 12.17
CA ILE A 295 -10.28 -5.28 13.46
C ILE A 295 -9.14 -4.79 14.35
N TYR A 296 -8.02 -5.54 14.42
CA TYR A 296 -6.84 -5.17 15.21
C TYR A 296 -6.25 -3.81 14.80
N ASN A 297 -6.19 -3.52 13.49
CA ASN A 297 -5.71 -2.24 12.98
C ASN A 297 -6.68 -1.08 13.26
N SER A 298 -7.94 -1.36 13.61
CA SER A 298 -8.96 -0.36 13.96
C SER A 298 -9.08 -0.10 15.47
N LEU A 299 -8.21 -0.72 16.29
CA LEU A 299 -8.17 -0.51 17.73
C LEU A 299 -7.56 0.86 18.05
N SER A 300 -8.10 1.54 19.06
CA SER A 300 -7.61 2.85 19.51
C SER A 300 -6.18 2.76 20.06
N GLU A 301 -5.36 3.78 19.78
CA GLU A 301 -3.95 3.83 20.17
C GLU A 301 -3.72 3.93 21.68
N GLY A 302 -4.72 4.42 22.44
CA GLY A 302 -4.63 4.58 23.89
C GLY A 302 -4.56 3.28 24.70
N PHE A 303 -4.85 2.12 24.09
CA PHE A 303 -4.94 0.82 24.76
C PHE A 303 -3.73 -0.08 24.48
N LEU A 304 -2.53 0.41 24.81
CA LEU A 304 -1.28 -0.27 24.47
C LEU A 304 -1.17 -1.68 25.09
N GLN A 305 -1.62 -1.84 26.34
CA GLN A 305 -1.55 -3.12 27.04
C GLN A 305 -2.44 -4.17 26.37
N GLU A 306 -3.71 -3.86 26.11
CA GLU A 306 -4.65 -4.77 25.48
C GLU A 306 -4.25 -5.09 24.03
N ARG A 307 -3.69 -4.11 23.30
CA ARG A 307 -3.14 -4.34 21.97
C ARG A 307 -1.95 -5.28 22.00
N ALA A 308 -1.05 -5.15 22.97
CA ALA A 308 0.08 -6.07 23.14
C ALA A 308 -0.40 -7.48 23.51
N GLU A 309 -1.39 -7.61 24.40
CA GLU A 309 -2.01 -8.90 24.75
C GLU A 309 -2.63 -9.60 23.52
N LEU A 310 -3.37 -8.85 22.69
CA LEU A 310 -3.95 -9.38 21.46
C LEU A 310 -2.88 -9.77 20.44
N GLN A 311 -1.84 -8.94 20.28
CA GLN A 311 -0.73 -9.24 19.37
C GLN A 311 0.00 -10.52 19.77
N ALA A 312 0.23 -10.74 21.06
CA ALA A 312 0.84 -11.96 21.59
C ALA A 312 0.01 -13.22 21.28
N LYS A 313 -1.30 -13.09 21.03
CA LYS A 313 -2.17 -14.19 20.59
C LYS A 313 -2.23 -14.34 19.07
N ILE A 314 -2.18 -13.21 18.34
CA ILE A 314 -2.27 -13.19 16.87
C ILE A 314 -1.00 -13.75 16.21
N ILE A 315 0.18 -13.48 16.77
CA ILE A 315 1.46 -13.93 16.19
C ILE A 315 1.55 -15.47 16.13
N PRO A 316 1.34 -16.23 17.23
CA PRO A 316 1.36 -17.69 17.16
C PRO A 316 0.32 -18.26 16.20
N LEU A 317 -0.87 -17.66 16.11
CA LEU A 317 -1.89 -18.11 15.15
C LEU A 317 -1.41 -17.96 13.70
N TYR A 318 -0.69 -16.88 13.38
CA TYR A 318 -0.12 -16.71 12.05
C TYR A 318 0.91 -17.81 11.72
N GLU A 319 1.76 -18.17 12.69
CA GLU A 319 2.70 -19.27 12.55
C GLU A 319 1.98 -20.62 12.37
N GLU A 320 0.91 -20.87 13.14
CA GLU A 320 0.02 -22.05 12.99
C GLU A 320 -0.55 -22.12 11.56
N ILE A 321 -1.01 -20.99 11.00
CA ILE A 321 -1.52 -20.89 9.63
C ILE A 321 -0.43 -21.23 8.61
N LEU A 322 0.77 -20.65 8.76
CA LEU A 322 1.90 -20.90 7.84
C LEU A 322 2.32 -22.38 7.85
N LEU A 323 2.40 -22.98 9.04
CA LEU A 323 2.73 -24.40 9.20
C LEU A 323 1.63 -25.29 8.60
N GLY A 324 0.36 -24.98 8.85
CA GLY A 324 -0.78 -25.68 8.27
C GLY A 324 -0.79 -25.62 6.74
N TYR A 325 -0.56 -24.43 6.18
CA TYR A 325 -0.47 -24.23 4.73
C TYR A 325 0.70 -25.02 4.12
N LYS A 326 1.90 -24.93 4.72
CA LYS A 326 3.07 -25.69 4.28
C LYS A 326 2.81 -27.19 4.30
N LYS A 327 2.15 -27.70 5.34
CA LYS A 327 1.79 -29.12 5.44
C LYS A 327 0.83 -29.54 4.33
N ILE A 328 -0.26 -28.80 4.11
CA ILE A 328 -1.24 -29.13 3.07
C ILE A 328 -0.65 -29.05 1.66
N THR A 329 0.16 -28.03 1.38
CA THR A 329 0.87 -27.94 0.08
C THR A 329 1.89 -29.07 -0.11
N SER A 330 2.54 -29.52 0.96
CA SER A 330 3.44 -30.69 0.92
C SER A 330 2.67 -31.98 0.66
N ASP A 331 1.54 -32.20 1.37
CA ASP A 331 0.67 -33.36 1.17
C ASP A 331 0.10 -33.36 -0.27
N ASP A 332 -0.33 -32.21 -0.81
CA ASP A 332 -0.81 -32.08 -2.20
C ASP A 332 0.30 -32.37 -3.22
N MET A 333 1.52 -31.86 -2.99
CA MET A 333 2.69 -32.16 -3.81
C MET A 333 3.01 -33.66 -3.84
N GLU A 334 2.98 -34.32 -2.68
CA GLU A 334 3.23 -35.76 -2.55
C GLU A 334 2.14 -36.57 -3.27
N ASN A 335 0.87 -36.27 -3.04
CA ASN A 335 -0.25 -36.95 -3.70
C ASN A 335 -0.20 -36.81 -5.23
N LYS A 336 0.10 -35.61 -5.75
CA LYS A 336 0.25 -35.39 -7.19
C LYS A 336 1.49 -36.08 -7.76
N THR A 337 2.57 -36.17 -6.98
CA THR A 337 3.77 -36.95 -7.35
C THR A 337 3.42 -38.42 -7.53
N ILE A 338 2.76 -39.03 -6.54
CA ILE A 338 2.29 -40.43 -6.60
C ILE A 338 1.39 -40.64 -7.82
N LYS A 339 0.44 -39.74 -8.05
CA LYS A 339 -0.47 -39.81 -9.22
C LYS A 339 0.29 -39.75 -10.55
N ILE A 340 1.30 -38.88 -10.67
CA ILE A 340 2.15 -38.81 -11.86
C ILE A 340 2.92 -40.13 -12.04
N GLU A 341 3.48 -40.70 -10.98
CA GLU A 341 4.18 -41.99 -11.04
C GLU A 341 3.27 -43.16 -11.45
N GLU A 342 2.04 -43.20 -10.96
CA GLU A 342 1.03 -44.19 -11.36
C GLU A 342 0.66 -44.05 -12.84
N LEU A 343 0.36 -42.83 -13.30
CA LEU A 343 0.09 -42.56 -14.71
C LEU A 343 1.31 -42.87 -15.60
N SER A 344 2.52 -42.65 -15.07
CA SER A 344 3.78 -42.99 -15.74
C SER A 344 3.93 -44.51 -15.93
N LYS A 345 3.42 -45.33 -15.02
CA LYS A 345 3.37 -46.79 -15.21
C LYS A 345 2.37 -47.18 -16.29
N LEU A 346 1.19 -46.55 -16.29
CA LEU A 346 0.13 -46.82 -17.28
C LEU A 346 0.56 -46.48 -18.71
N ILE A 347 1.18 -45.32 -18.93
CA ILE A 347 1.67 -44.95 -20.27
C ILE A 347 2.72 -45.93 -20.80
N ASN A 348 3.65 -46.39 -19.95
CA ASN A 348 4.64 -47.39 -20.35
C ASN A 348 3.97 -48.74 -20.71
N GLN A 349 2.90 -49.13 -20.01
CA GLN A 349 2.13 -50.33 -20.35
C GLN A 349 1.38 -50.17 -21.68
N SER A 350 0.78 -49.01 -21.96
CA SER A 350 0.12 -48.73 -23.24
C SER A 350 1.11 -48.72 -24.40
N ILE A 351 2.30 -48.13 -24.21
CA ILE A 351 3.40 -48.18 -25.18
C ILE A 351 3.81 -49.64 -25.45
N ALA A 352 4.01 -50.45 -24.41
CA ALA A 352 4.37 -51.86 -24.57
C ALA A 352 3.30 -52.67 -25.33
N LYS A 353 2.02 -52.32 -25.18
CA LYS A 353 0.89 -52.92 -25.92
C LYS A 353 0.70 -52.34 -27.33
N LYS A 354 1.53 -51.38 -27.76
CA LYS A 354 1.38 -50.60 -29.01
C LYS A 354 0.05 -49.82 -29.10
N ASP A 355 -0.59 -49.56 -27.97
CA ASP A 355 -1.80 -48.73 -27.89
C ASP A 355 -1.41 -47.26 -27.69
N LEU A 356 -0.98 -46.63 -28.79
CA LEU A 356 -0.40 -45.29 -28.77
C LEU A 356 -1.43 -44.18 -28.49
N GLU A 357 -2.71 -44.40 -28.80
CA GLU A 357 -3.76 -43.40 -28.54
C GLU A 357 -4.00 -43.27 -27.03
N SER A 358 -4.20 -44.42 -26.35
CA SER A 358 -4.29 -44.45 -24.88
C SER A 358 -3.03 -43.90 -24.20
N ALA A 359 -1.84 -44.14 -24.78
CA ALA A 359 -0.60 -43.59 -24.25
C ALA A 359 -0.56 -42.06 -24.35
N LYS A 360 -0.99 -41.50 -25.49
CA LYS A 360 -1.11 -40.04 -25.71
C LYS A 360 -2.10 -39.40 -24.75
N ASP A 361 -3.28 -39.99 -24.58
CA ASP A 361 -4.28 -39.50 -23.63
C ASP A 361 -3.77 -39.53 -22.19
N THR A 362 -3.05 -40.59 -21.82
CA THR A 362 -2.44 -40.71 -20.48
C THR A 362 -1.35 -39.67 -20.28
N TYR A 363 -0.53 -39.41 -21.30
CA TYR A 363 0.49 -38.35 -21.27
C TYR A 363 -0.12 -36.96 -21.03
N ASN A 364 -1.23 -36.64 -21.70
CA ASN A 364 -1.94 -35.37 -21.50
C ASN A 364 -2.45 -35.24 -20.06
N LYS A 365 -3.01 -36.31 -19.49
CA LYS A 365 -3.42 -36.34 -18.07
C LYS A 365 -2.22 -36.09 -17.13
N ILE A 366 -1.04 -36.61 -17.44
CA ILE A 366 0.18 -36.32 -16.65
C ILE A 366 0.53 -34.83 -16.74
N LYS A 367 0.49 -34.24 -17.94
CA LYS A 367 0.73 -32.80 -18.13
C LYS A 367 -0.21 -31.96 -17.28
N ASP A 368 -1.51 -32.27 -17.30
CA ASP A 368 -2.51 -31.54 -16.51
C ASP A 368 -2.20 -31.60 -15.00
N VAL A 369 -1.87 -32.79 -14.49
CA VAL A 369 -1.48 -32.96 -13.08
C VAL A 369 -0.19 -32.19 -12.78
N PHE A 370 0.80 -32.24 -13.67
CA PHE A 370 2.08 -31.52 -13.54
C PHE A 370 1.90 -30.00 -13.49
N TYR A 371 1.05 -29.44 -14.36
CA TYR A 371 0.77 -28.00 -14.35
C TYR A 371 -0.02 -27.55 -13.12
N SER A 372 -0.78 -28.46 -12.49
CA SER A 372 -1.49 -28.20 -11.24
C SER A 372 -0.62 -28.28 -9.98
N LEU A 373 0.68 -28.62 -10.09
CA LEU A 373 1.56 -28.79 -8.93
C LEU A 373 1.76 -27.50 -8.13
N PRO A 374 1.74 -27.55 -6.78
CA PRO A 374 1.91 -26.37 -5.93
C PRO A 374 3.26 -25.69 -6.13
N GLU A 375 3.32 -24.37 -5.93
CA GLU A 375 4.57 -23.60 -6.02
C GLU A 375 5.51 -23.87 -4.84
N GLY A 376 6.78 -23.44 -4.94
CA GLY A 376 7.78 -23.61 -3.87
C GLY A 376 8.53 -24.96 -3.85
N PHE A 377 8.11 -25.95 -4.66
CA PHE A 377 8.73 -27.28 -4.74
C PHE A 377 9.62 -27.46 -5.98
N LEU A 378 10.54 -26.52 -6.23
CA LEU A 378 11.33 -26.48 -7.47
C LEU A 378 12.13 -27.77 -7.72
N LYS A 379 12.71 -28.36 -6.67
CA LYS A 379 13.51 -29.59 -6.78
C LYS A 379 12.65 -30.76 -7.24
N GLN A 380 11.52 -31.01 -6.57
CA GLN A 380 10.59 -32.09 -6.94
C GLN A 380 10.00 -31.87 -8.33
N LYS A 381 9.59 -30.64 -8.66
CA LYS A 381 9.11 -30.29 -10.01
C LYS A 381 10.15 -30.59 -11.08
N THR A 382 11.42 -30.32 -10.82
CA THR A 382 12.51 -30.60 -11.76
C THR A 382 12.67 -32.11 -12.00
N GLU A 383 12.59 -32.92 -10.94
CA GLU A 383 12.67 -34.39 -11.10
C GLU A 383 11.46 -34.94 -11.86
N LEU A 384 10.24 -34.48 -11.55
CA LEU A 384 9.03 -34.85 -12.30
C LEU A 384 9.10 -34.42 -13.77
N HIS A 385 9.69 -33.26 -14.04
CA HIS A 385 9.88 -32.79 -15.41
C HIS A 385 10.81 -33.70 -16.22
N LYS A 386 11.90 -34.20 -15.61
CA LYS A 386 12.76 -35.20 -16.27
C LYS A 386 12.01 -36.49 -16.61
N ILE A 387 11.13 -36.94 -15.70
CA ILE A 387 10.27 -38.11 -15.96
C ILE A 387 9.37 -37.82 -17.16
N LEU A 388 8.72 -36.64 -17.20
CA LEU A 388 7.85 -36.23 -18.30
C LEU A 388 8.58 -36.17 -19.65
N LEU A 389 9.81 -35.65 -19.69
CA LEU A 389 10.64 -35.60 -20.90
C LEU A 389 11.00 -37.00 -21.40
N ASN A 390 11.42 -37.90 -20.52
CA ASN A 390 11.74 -39.28 -20.89
C ASN A 390 10.49 -40.02 -21.44
N LEU A 391 9.33 -39.81 -20.82
CA LEU A 391 8.07 -40.38 -21.32
C LEU A 391 7.70 -39.84 -22.71
N TYR A 392 7.91 -38.56 -22.95
CA TYR A 392 7.68 -37.93 -24.25
C TYR A 392 8.64 -38.47 -25.32
N GLU A 393 9.93 -38.59 -25.01
CA GLU A 393 10.92 -39.18 -25.92
C GLU A 393 10.55 -40.62 -26.32
N LYS A 394 10.12 -41.45 -25.36
CA LYS A 394 9.67 -42.82 -25.63
C LYS A 394 8.41 -42.86 -26.48
N LEU A 395 7.41 -42.04 -26.16
CA LEU A 395 6.15 -42.00 -26.90
C LEU A 395 6.36 -41.50 -28.33
N SER A 396 7.15 -40.43 -28.50
CA SER A 396 7.46 -39.88 -29.82
C SER A 396 8.24 -40.86 -30.69
N ALA A 397 9.23 -41.56 -30.15
CA ALA A 397 9.96 -42.59 -30.88
C ALA A 397 9.04 -43.72 -31.41
N GLU A 398 8.08 -44.19 -30.61
CA GLU A 398 7.13 -45.23 -31.03
C GLU A 398 6.07 -44.71 -32.02
N LEU A 399 5.65 -43.45 -31.89
CA LEU A 399 4.80 -42.78 -32.87
C LEU A 399 5.51 -42.64 -34.22
N ASP A 400 6.78 -42.22 -34.23
CA ASP A 400 7.61 -42.09 -35.42
C ASP A 400 7.82 -43.45 -36.10
N LYS A 401 8.03 -44.50 -35.31
CA LYS A 401 8.13 -45.88 -35.80
C LYS A 401 6.82 -46.35 -36.46
N LYS A 402 5.68 -46.19 -35.78
CA LYS A 402 4.35 -46.55 -36.36
C LYS A 402 4.05 -45.76 -37.63
N SER A 403 4.38 -44.46 -37.64
CA SER A 403 4.25 -43.58 -38.80
C SER A 403 5.12 -44.06 -39.97
N SER A 404 6.36 -44.47 -39.68
CA SER A 404 7.29 -45.05 -40.68
C SER A 404 6.79 -46.39 -41.25
N GLU A 405 6.25 -47.26 -40.39
CA GLU A 405 5.65 -48.54 -40.80
C GLU A 405 4.42 -48.32 -41.71
N ASP A 406 3.48 -47.48 -41.29
CA ASP A 406 2.29 -47.12 -42.09
C ASP A 406 2.67 -46.45 -43.43
N PHE A 407 3.69 -45.57 -43.40
CA PHE A 407 4.23 -44.97 -44.61
C PHE A 407 4.76 -46.01 -45.59
N ASN A 408 5.63 -46.91 -45.14
CA ASN A 408 6.24 -47.93 -45.99
C ASN A 408 5.18 -48.89 -46.56
N ILE A 409 4.18 -49.30 -45.76
CA ILE A 409 3.07 -50.14 -46.24
C ILE A 409 2.29 -49.44 -47.36
N LYS A 410 1.89 -48.18 -47.15
CA LYS A 410 1.18 -47.40 -48.17
C LYS A 410 2.07 -47.14 -49.39
N TYR A 411 3.36 -46.91 -49.20
CA TYR A 411 4.32 -46.66 -50.27
C TYR A 411 4.44 -47.87 -51.18
N HIS A 412 4.69 -49.06 -50.62
CA HIS A 412 4.78 -50.30 -51.40
C HIS A 412 3.47 -50.62 -52.11
N LYS A 413 2.32 -50.43 -51.45
CA LYS A 413 1.02 -50.64 -52.07
C LYS A 413 0.78 -49.72 -53.27
N ILE A 414 1.14 -48.44 -53.16
CA ILE A 414 1.04 -47.50 -54.30
C ILE A 414 2.02 -47.88 -55.41
N ASP A 415 3.24 -48.29 -55.06
CA ASP A 415 4.25 -48.71 -56.03
C ASP A 415 3.81 -49.92 -56.86
N GLU A 416 3.25 -50.93 -56.19
CA GLU A 416 2.63 -52.11 -56.82
C GLU A 416 1.47 -51.70 -57.74
N MET A 417 0.53 -50.89 -57.24
CA MET A 417 -0.60 -50.40 -58.02
C MET A 417 -0.17 -49.57 -59.23
N LEU A 418 0.91 -48.78 -59.12
CA LEU A 418 1.48 -48.06 -60.26
C LEU A 418 2.00 -49.04 -61.31
N GLY A 419 2.71 -50.09 -60.91
CA GLY A 419 3.18 -51.14 -61.81
C GLY A 419 2.04 -51.78 -62.62
N ASP A 420 0.97 -52.17 -61.94
CA ASP A 420 -0.25 -52.70 -62.58
C ASP A 420 -0.87 -51.68 -63.52
N ALA A 421 -0.98 -50.43 -63.09
CA ALA A 421 -1.60 -49.37 -63.85
C ALA A 421 -0.82 -49.04 -65.14
N PHE A 422 0.52 -49.02 -65.09
CA PHE A 422 1.38 -48.92 -66.28
C PHE A 422 1.18 -50.12 -67.22
N SER A 423 0.99 -51.33 -66.69
CA SER A 423 0.70 -52.51 -67.52
C SER A 423 -0.64 -52.38 -68.26
N TYR A 424 -1.66 -51.79 -67.63
CA TYR A 424 -2.95 -51.55 -68.28
C TYR A 424 -2.86 -50.50 -69.39
N VAL A 425 -2.07 -49.44 -69.21
CA VAL A 425 -1.78 -48.45 -70.26
C VAL A 425 -1.09 -49.12 -71.44
N LYS A 426 -0.06 -49.95 -71.20
CA LYS A 426 0.64 -50.69 -72.25
C LYS A 426 -0.28 -51.62 -73.05
N ASN A 427 -1.30 -52.19 -72.38
CA ASN A 427 -2.30 -53.07 -72.98
C ASN A 427 -3.54 -52.31 -73.52
N LYS A 428 -3.51 -50.97 -73.60
CA LYS A 428 -4.61 -50.10 -74.06
C LYS A 428 -5.92 -50.27 -73.25
N LYS A 429 -5.85 -50.67 -71.98
CA LYS A 429 -7.00 -50.83 -71.07
C LYS A 429 -7.20 -49.59 -70.20
N PHE A 430 -7.48 -48.44 -70.81
CA PHE A 430 -7.43 -47.13 -70.14
C PHE A 430 -8.46 -46.93 -69.01
N ASN A 431 -9.66 -47.50 -69.12
CA ASN A 431 -10.67 -47.40 -68.07
C ASN A 431 -10.19 -48.03 -66.75
N GLN A 432 -9.51 -49.18 -66.84
CA GLN A 432 -8.95 -49.88 -65.67
C GLN A 432 -7.79 -49.08 -65.06
N ALA A 433 -6.94 -48.49 -65.90
CA ALA A 433 -5.84 -47.63 -65.47
C ALA A 433 -6.33 -46.36 -64.74
N SER A 434 -7.40 -45.73 -65.25
CA SER A 434 -8.05 -44.55 -64.64
C SER A 434 -8.65 -44.86 -63.26
N GLU A 435 -9.32 -46.00 -63.10
CA GLU A 435 -9.85 -46.43 -61.79
C GLU A 435 -8.74 -46.72 -60.77
N LEU A 436 -7.62 -47.32 -61.21
CA LEU A 436 -6.44 -47.49 -60.34
C LEU A 436 -5.81 -46.16 -59.94
N TYR A 437 -5.72 -45.20 -60.87
CA TYR A 437 -5.21 -43.86 -60.58
C TYR A 437 -5.97 -43.18 -59.43
N LYS A 438 -7.30 -43.22 -59.45
CA LYS A 438 -8.13 -42.65 -58.37
C LYS A 438 -7.80 -43.27 -57.00
N LYS A 439 -7.63 -44.59 -56.96
CA LYS A 439 -7.25 -45.31 -55.73
C LYS A 439 -5.83 -44.99 -55.27
N ILE A 440 -4.89 -44.80 -56.20
CA ILE A 440 -3.52 -44.36 -55.89
C ILE A 440 -3.52 -42.98 -55.25
N ILE A 441 -4.27 -42.03 -55.80
CA ILE A 441 -4.36 -40.65 -55.28
C ILE A 441 -4.97 -40.64 -53.88
N SER A 442 -6.03 -41.43 -53.63
CA SER A 442 -6.62 -41.52 -52.29
C SER A 442 -5.65 -42.09 -51.26
N LEU A 443 -4.90 -43.15 -51.61
CA LEU A 443 -3.86 -43.71 -50.74
C LEU A 443 -2.71 -42.72 -50.52
N TYR A 444 -2.26 -42.02 -51.56
CA TYR A 444 -1.20 -41.01 -51.46
C TYR A 444 -1.57 -39.88 -50.50
N ASN A 445 -2.81 -39.39 -50.61
CA ASN A 445 -3.34 -38.34 -49.73
C ASN A 445 -3.53 -38.83 -48.28
N ALA A 446 -3.72 -40.13 -48.06
CA ALA A 446 -3.84 -40.74 -46.74
C ALA A 446 -2.49 -41.13 -46.10
N MET A 447 -1.35 -40.91 -46.78
CA MET A 447 -0.04 -41.20 -46.22
C MET A 447 0.32 -40.22 -45.09
N PRO A 448 1.01 -40.68 -44.04
CA PRO A 448 1.46 -39.82 -42.95
C PRO A 448 2.38 -38.70 -43.45
N SER A 449 2.38 -37.57 -42.75
CA SER A 449 3.31 -36.45 -42.97
C SER A 449 4.71 -36.80 -42.47
N GLY A 450 5.73 -36.00 -42.81
CA GLY A 450 7.13 -36.18 -42.34
C GLY A 450 8.07 -36.92 -43.32
N PHE A 451 7.56 -37.57 -44.36
CA PHE A 451 8.37 -38.29 -45.36
C PHE A 451 8.49 -37.54 -46.70
N LEU A 452 8.86 -36.25 -46.64
CA LEU A 452 8.76 -35.33 -47.78
C LEU A 452 9.51 -35.80 -49.02
N GLU A 453 10.75 -36.27 -48.85
CA GLU A 453 11.60 -36.70 -49.97
C GLU A 453 10.99 -37.91 -50.72
N ARG A 454 10.65 -38.98 -49.99
CA ARG A 454 10.04 -40.19 -50.56
C ARG A 454 8.66 -39.91 -51.14
N LYS A 455 7.84 -39.08 -50.49
CA LYS A 455 6.56 -38.63 -51.05
C LYS A 455 6.74 -37.90 -52.38
N THR A 456 7.77 -37.06 -52.48
CA THR A 456 8.06 -36.30 -53.71
C THR A 456 8.45 -37.24 -54.85
N GLN A 457 9.27 -38.26 -54.59
CA GLN A 457 9.62 -39.28 -55.59
C GLN A 457 8.37 -40.03 -56.08
N LEU A 458 7.52 -40.46 -55.15
CA LEU A 458 6.28 -41.16 -55.48
C LEU A 458 5.32 -40.26 -56.29
N ARG A 459 5.20 -38.99 -55.90
CA ARG A 459 4.42 -37.98 -56.60
C ARG A 459 4.88 -37.80 -58.04
N THR A 460 6.18 -37.73 -58.29
CA THR A 460 6.72 -37.62 -59.65
C THR A 460 6.31 -38.82 -60.51
N ARG A 461 6.37 -40.04 -59.95
CA ARG A 461 5.93 -41.25 -60.66
C ARG A 461 4.42 -41.25 -60.96
N ILE A 462 3.60 -40.83 -59.99
CA ILE A 462 2.15 -40.66 -60.17
C ILE A 462 1.85 -39.62 -61.26
N LEU A 463 2.60 -38.51 -61.31
CA LEU A 463 2.43 -37.47 -62.32
C LEU A 463 2.85 -37.94 -63.72
N THR A 464 3.95 -38.69 -63.83
CA THR A 464 4.35 -39.33 -65.09
C THR A 464 3.25 -40.26 -65.59
N PHE A 465 2.76 -41.15 -64.73
CA PHE A 465 1.66 -42.05 -65.07
C PHE A 465 0.39 -41.32 -65.54
N TYR A 466 0.04 -40.21 -64.85
CA TYR A 466 -1.08 -39.37 -65.25
C TYR A 466 -0.91 -38.76 -66.65
N ARG A 467 0.31 -38.31 -66.99
CA ARG A 467 0.62 -37.78 -68.34
C ARG A 467 0.45 -38.86 -69.41
N ASP A 468 0.91 -40.08 -69.14
CA ASP A 468 0.81 -41.20 -70.08
C ASP A 468 -0.66 -41.54 -70.38
N ILE A 469 -1.50 -41.72 -69.34
CA ILE A 469 -2.95 -41.92 -69.52
C ILE A 469 -3.59 -40.78 -70.31
N SER A 470 -3.26 -39.53 -69.97
CA SER A 470 -3.89 -38.35 -70.58
C SER A 470 -3.55 -38.23 -72.06
N SER A 471 -2.30 -38.56 -72.43
CA SER A 471 -1.85 -38.55 -73.83
C SER A 471 -2.57 -39.60 -74.68
N GLU A 472 -2.77 -40.80 -74.15
CA GLU A 472 -3.41 -41.90 -74.88
C GLU A 472 -4.93 -41.75 -75.00
N LEU A 473 -5.57 -41.13 -74.02
CA LEU A 473 -7.01 -40.85 -74.08
C LEU A 473 -7.37 -39.67 -75.00
N GLY A 474 -6.39 -39.01 -75.62
CA GLY A 474 -6.63 -37.85 -76.49
C GLY A 474 -7.28 -36.68 -75.74
N LEU A 475 -7.12 -36.63 -74.41
CA LEU A 475 -7.70 -35.59 -73.57
C LEU A 475 -6.85 -34.34 -73.69
N GLU A 476 -7.11 -33.53 -74.71
CA GLU A 476 -6.57 -32.17 -74.80
C GLU A 476 -7.07 -31.33 -73.61
N LYS A 477 -6.23 -31.25 -72.57
CA LYS A 477 -6.17 -30.29 -71.45
C LYS A 477 -7.42 -29.97 -70.61
N ASN A 478 -8.66 -30.34 -70.99
CA ASN A 478 -9.84 -29.67 -70.43
C ASN A 478 -10.95 -30.54 -69.80
N ILE A 479 -10.84 -31.88 -69.71
CA ILE A 479 -12.00 -32.71 -69.30
C ILE A 479 -11.77 -33.60 -68.06
N PHE A 480 -10.53 -33.85 -67.63
CA PHE A 480 -10.34 -34.52 -66.33
C PHE A 480 -10.27 -33.49 -65.22
N GLU A 481 -11.32 -33.45 -64.37
CA GLU A 481 -11.19 -32.93 -63.01
C GLU A 481 -10.13 -33.78 -62.30
N VAL A 482 -8.86 -33.35 -62.41
CA VAL A 482 -7.76 -34.01 -61.74
C VAL A 482 -8.09 -33.93 -60.25
N PRO A 483 -8.29 -35.07 -59.56
CA PRO A 483 -8.44 -35.04 -58.11
C PRO A 483 -7.22 -34.31 -57.58
N LYS A 484 -7.44 -33.10 -57.05
CA LYS A 484 -6.36 -32.19 -56.68
C LYS A 484 -5.47 -32.94 -55.71
N ILE A 485 -4.25 -33.30 -56.14
CA ILE A 485 -3.19 -33.69 -55.23
C ILE A 485 -3.06 -32.49 -54.31
N LYS A 486 -3.49 -32.64 -53.05
CA LYS A 486 -3.34 -31.59 -52.07
C LYS A 486 -1.86 -31.22 -52.12
N LYS A 487 -1.55 -29.97 -52.46
CA LYS A 487 -0.17 -29.48 -52.36
C LYS A 487 0.28 -29.85 -50.94
N PRO A 488 1.50 -30.38 -50.75
CA PRO A 488 2.06 -30.49 -49.41
C PRO A 488 1.91 -29.09 -48.83
N LEU A 489 0.98 -28.96 -47.89
CA LEU A 489 0.60 -27.67 -47.37
C LEU A 489 1.76 -27.31 -46.46
N ASP A 490 2.53 -26.28 -46.78
CA ASP A 490 3.53 -25.70 -45.87
C ASP A 490 2.91 -25.22 -44.53
N ARG A 491 1.59 -25.42 -44.35
CA ARG A 491 0.81 -25.14 -43.16
C ARG A 491 0.53 -26.36 -42.28
N GLU A 492 0.70 -27.62 -42.73
CA GLU A 492 0.45 -28.79 -41.86
C GLU A 492 1.60 -29.09 -40.89
N GLU A 493 2.66 -28.28 -40.92
CA GLU A 493 3.52 -28.14 -39.74
C GLU A 493 2.67 -27.83 -38.51
N THR A 494 1.48 -27.21 -38.57
CA THR A 494 0.70 -26.96 -37.35
C THR A 494 0.16 -28.19 -36.63
N GLU A 495 0.03 -29.42 -37.14
CA GLU A 495 -0.54 -30.52 -36.30
C GLU A 495 0.51 -31.41 -35.63
N VAL A 496 1.62 -31.70 -36.33
CA VAL A 496 2.79 -32.36 -35.71
C VAL A 496 3.68 -31.33 -35.02
N SER A 497 3.69 -30.08 -35.51
CA SER A 497 4.15 -28.95 -34.69
C SER A 497 3.16 -28.62 -33.59
N SER A 498 1.83 -28.69 -33.64
CA SER A 498 1.02 -28.42 -32.42
C SER A 498 1.42 -29.33 -31.25
N ILE A 499 1.83 -30.59 -31.51
CA ILE A 499 2.42 -31.45 -30.47
C ILE A 499 3.86 -31.03 -30.09
N LYS A 500 4.60 -30.30 -30.93
CA LYS A 500 5.91 -29.67 -30.65
C LYS A 500 5.90 -28.16 -30.30
N THR A 501 4.81 -27.41 -30.51
CA THR A 501 4.65 -25.94 -30.43
C THR A 501 3.55 -25.55 -29.44
N GLU A 502 2.51 -26.35 -29.19
CA GLU A 502 1.71 -26.25 -27.94
C GLU A 502 2.43 -26.90 -26.73
N ILE A 503 3.59 -27.51 -26.98
CA ILE A 503 4.53 -27.96 -25.94
C ILE A 503 5.79 -27.08 -26.00
N GLU A 504 5.62 -25.77 -26.14
CA GLU A 504 6.54 -24.87 -25.43
C GLU A 504 6.32 -25.11 -23.94
N VAL A 505 7.09 -26.06 -23.39
CA VAL A 505 7.36 -26.09 -21.94
C VAL A 505 7.75 -24.65 -21.59
N PRO A 506 7.05 -23.96 -20.68
CA PRO A 506 7.46 -22.63 -20.26
C PRO A 506 8.89 -22.80 -19.78
N SER A 507 9.82 -22.24 -20.56
CA SER A 507 11.23 -22.21 -20.23
C SER A 507 11.32 -21.38 -18.96
N ILE A 508 11.21 -22.04 -17.81
CA ILE A 508 11.50 -21.45 -16.51
C ILE A 508 12.89 -20.85 -16.70
N LYS A 509 12.98 -19.52 -16.56
CA LYS A 509 14.24 -18.77 -16.61
C LYS A 509 15.17 -19.27 -15.50
N ILE A 510 15.82 -20.42 -15.70
CA ILE A 510 16.94 -20.94 -14.89
C ILE A 510 18.27 -20.52 -15.56
N LYS A 511 18.28 -19.39 -16.27
CA LYS A 511 19.51 -18.71 -16.68
C LYS A 511 19.80 -17.61 -15.66
N GLN A 512 20.31 -17.99 -14.48
CA GLN A 512 21.08 -17.07 -13.62
C GLN A 512 21.81 -17.73 -12.43
N LEU A 513 21.52 -18.99 -12.05
CA LEU A 513 22.13 -19.61 -10.86
C LEU A 513 23.41 -20.43 -11.07
N LYS A 514 23.97 -20.49 -12.29
CA LYS A 514 25.20 -21.27 -12.57
C LYS A 514 26.47 -20.43 -12.81
N GLN A 515 26.41 -19.10 -12.78
CA GLN A 515 27.57 -18.25 -13.09
C GLN A 515 28.30 -17.64 -11.88
N GLU A 516 27.80 -17.79 -10.65
CA GLU A 516 28.45 -17.15 -9.47
C GLU A 516 29.37 -18.07 -8.64
N GLU A 517 29.41 -19.38 -8.87
CA GLU A 517 30.18 -20.30 -8.01
C GLU A 517 31.60 -20.66 -8.48
N THR A 518 32.10 -20.12 -9.61
CA THR A 518 33.45 -20.50 -10.11
C THR A 518 34.40 -19.36 -10.48
N ALA A 519 34.02 -18.09 -10.27
CA ALA A 519 34.85 -16.95 -10.68
C ALA A 519 35.41 -16.16 -9.48
N LYS A 520 36.28 -16.76 -8.64
CA LYS A 520 37.08 -15.99 -7.66
C LYS A 520 38.37 -16.66 -7.18
N ILE A 521 39.16 -17.29 -8.07
CA ILE A 521 40.60 -17.52 -7.81
C ILE A 521 41.38 -17.42 -9.13
N LYS A 522 41.92 -16.24 -9.46
CA LYS A 522 43.14 -16.09 -10.29
C LYS A 522 43.84 -14.78 -9.90
N LYS A 523 44.95 -14.90 -9.14
CA LYS A 523 46.03 -13.89 -9.13
C LYS A 523 47.01 -14.21 -10.27
N PRO A 524 47.69 -13.21 -10.86
CA PRO A 524 48.48 -13.37 -12.06
C PRO A 524 49.85 -13.98 -11.77
N VAL A 525 50.28 -14.85 -12.68
CA VAL A 525 51.62 -15.44 -12.75
C VAL A 525 52.51 -14.46 -13.53
N LEU A 526 53.63 -14.06 -12.93
CA LEU A 526 54.78 -13.46 -13.60
C LEU A 526 55.92 -14.50 -13.53
N GLN A 527 56.36 -14.98 -14.70
CA GLN A 527 57.59 -15.75 -14.84
C GLN A 527 58.76 -14.78 -15.04
N ILE A 528 59.92 -15.06 -14.45
CA ILE A 528 61.23 -15.17 -15.11
C ILE A 528 62.29 -15.68 -14.10
N GLN A 529 62.93 -16.79 -14.50
CA GLN A 529 64.31 -17.28 -14.33
C GLN A 529 64.97 -17.44 -12.94
N GLY A 530 65.50 -18.66 -12.73
CA GLY A 530 66.91 -18.85 -12.41
C GLY A 530 67.27 -19.40 -11.02
N GLU A 531 67.86 -20.59 -11.02
CA GLU A 531 68.87 -21.11 -10.07
C GLU A 531 68.47 -22.00 -8.86
N THR A 532 69.20 -23.13 -8.88
CA THR A 532 69.55 -24.23 -7.97
C THR A 532 69.08 -24.30 -6.51
N ILE A 533 68.77 -25.56 -6.13
CA ILE A 533 68.45 -26.15 -4.82
C ILE A 533 69.65 -25.98 -3.83
N PRO A 534 69.41 -25.73 -2.53
CA PRO A 534 69.38 -26.84 -1.56
C PRO A 534 68.27 -26.72 -0.48
N GLN A 535 67.69 -27.86 -0.07
CA GLN A 535 67.09 -28.02 1.27
C GLN A 535 68.20 -27.91 2.34
N PRO A 536 67.97 -27.67 3.65
CA PRO A 536 66.75 -27.89 4.46
C PRO A 536 66.47 -26.82 5.56
N GLN A 537 65.38 -26.99 6.32
CA GLN A 537 65.34 -27.08 7.80
C GLN A 537 64.04 -26.56 8.42
N ILE A 538 63.49 -27.43 9.28
CA ILE A 538 62.37 -27.21 10.19
C ILE A 538 62.79 -26.23 11.29
N LYS A 539 62.04 -25.13 11.48
CA LYS A 539 61.94 -24.44 12.79
C LYS A 539 60.50 -23.99 13.08
N LYS A 540 60.06 -24.33 14.29
CA LYS A 540 58.78 -23.98 14.95
C LYS A 540 58.75 -22.50 15.38
N PRO A 541 57.59 -21.98 15.83
CA PRO A 541 57.15 -20.61 15.60
C PRO A 541 57.65 -19.64 16.67
N THR A 542 57.78 -18.36 16.31
CA THR A 542 58.03 -17.27 17.25
C THR A 542 56.87 -16.29 17.24
N LEU A 543 56.33 -16.09 18.44
CA LEU A 543 55.52 -14.97 18.92
C LEU A 543 55.68 -13.67 18.11
N ILE A 544 54.58 -12.96 17.89
CA ILE A 544 54.52 -11.50 18.07
C ILE A 544 53.07 -11.03 18.27
N GLN A 545 52.90 -10.40 19.44
CA GLN A 545 52.11 -9.22 19.77
C GLN A 545 50.58 -9.30 19.74
N ARG A 546 50.07 -9.50 20.95
CA ARG A 546 48.79 -8.99 21.45
C ARG A 546 48.67 -7.50 21.15
N TYR A 547 47.63 -7.11 20.41
CA TYR A 547 47.14 -5.75 20.41
C TYR A 547 46.39 -5.51 21.73
N GLU A 548 46.89 -4.54 22.50
CA GLU A 548 46.20 -3.99 23.66
C GLU A 548 44.96 -3.22 23.20
N MET A 549 43.80 -3.53 23.76
CA MET A 549 42.59 -2.73 23.58
C MET A 549 42.66 -1.47 24.46
N PRO A 550 42.26 -0.30 23.94
CA PRO A 550 42.25 0.95 24.69
C PRO A 550 41.22 0.92 25.84
N LYS A 551 41.65 1.47 26.96
CA LYS A 551 40.90 1.60 28.22
C LYS A 551 39.55 2.28 28.01
N ILE A 552 38.49 1.62 28.51
CA ILE A 552 37.13 2.17 28.61
C ILE A 552 37.17 3.39 29.53
N VAL A 553 36.89 4.56 28.95
CA VAL A 553 36.68 5.82 29.66
C VAL A 553 35.30 5.76 30.33
N ARG A 554 35.27 5.97 31.65
CA ARG A 554 34.04 6.02 32.46
C ARG A 554 33.11 7.14 31.97
N PRO A 555 31.78 6.96 32.01
CA PRO A 555 30.85 8.00 31.63
C PRO A 555 30.95 9.19 32.60
N ARG A 556 31.07 10.39 32.02
CA ARG A 556 31.07 11.68 32.73
C ARG A 556 29.75 11.84 33.48
N THR A 557 29.87 12.16 34.76
CA THR A 557 28.82 12.70 35.62
C THR A 557 28.17 13.93 34.99
N LEU A 558 26.84 13.96 35.01
CA LEU A 558 26.02 15.11 34.62
C LEU A 558 26.36 16.33 35.51
N PRO A 559 26.35 17.56 34.96
CA PRO A 559 26.51 18.77 35.75
C PRO A 559 25.28 19.02 36.66
N PRO A 560 25.48 19.56 37.87
CA PRO A 560 24.39 19.84 38.79
C PRO A 560 23.54 21.03 38.33
N PHE A 561 22.23 20.95 38.57
CA PHE A 561 21.27 22.02 38.34
C PHE A 561 21.63 23.29 39.12
N PRO A 562 21.39 24.50 38.55
CA PRO A 562 21.63 25.75 39.26
C PRO A 562 20.65 25.94 40.42
N HIS A 563 21.22 26.39 41.54
CA HIS A 563 20.60 26.65 42.83
C HIS A 563 19.26 27.40 42.76
N GLN A 564 18.20 26.79 43.29
CA GLN A 564 17.02 27.53 43.73
C GLN A 564 17.37 28.33 44.99
N LYS A 565 17.05 29.63 44.95
CA LYS A 565 17.16 30.55 46.08
C LYS A 565 16.40 30.01 47.29
N THR A 566 17.13 29.84 48.38
CA THR A 566 16.63 29.58 49.72
C THR A 566 15.70 30.70 50.16
N ILE A 567 14.41 30.39 50.24
CA ILE A 567 13.44 31.18 51.01
C ILE A 567 13.70 30.87 52.49
N LYS A 568 14.13 31.88 53.25
CA LYS A 568 14.23 31.82 54.71
C LYS A 568 12.82 31.61 55.28
N PHE A 569 12.55 30.42 55.79
CA PHE A 569 11.37 30.19 56.64
C PHE A 569 11.65 30.74 58.03
N VAL A 570 10.72 31.58 58.50
CA VAL A 570 10.67 32.11 59.86
C VAL A 570 10.30 30.96 60.81
N GLU A 571 11.12 30.77 61.84
CA GLU A 571 10.88 29.85 62.95
C GLU A 571 9.65 30.28 63.74
N GLY A 572 8.70 29.36 63.94
CA GLY A 572 7.57 29.60 64.85
C GLY A 572 6.28 28.89 64.46
N GLY A 573 6.25 27.56 64.50
CA GLY A 573 5.02 26.80 64.31
C GLY A 573 5.12 25.39 64.86
N LYS A 574 4.37 25.11 65.93
CA LYS A 574 4.28 23.79 66.59
C LYS A 574 3.85 22.71 65.59
N LEU A 575 4.58 21.60 65.54
CA LEU A 575 4.26 20.40 64.76
C LEU A 575 2.88 19.83 65.14
N PRO A 576 1.98 19.53 64.18
CA PRO A 576 0.78 18.75 64.46
C PRO A 576 1.14 17.28 64.70
N LYS A 577 0.44 16.65 65.65
CA LYS A 577 0.62 15.24 66.05
C LYS A 577 0.36 14.28 64.87
N PRO A 578 1.05 13.13 64.82
CA PRO A 578 0.88 12.15 63.75
C PRO A 578 -0.53 11.55 63.75
N ILE A 579 -1.12 11.47 62.57
CA ILE A 579 -2.43 10.84 62.30
C ILE A 579 -2.30 9.33 62.51
N PRO A 580 -3.21 8.68 63.27
CA PRO A 580 -3.16 7.23 63.49
C PRO A 580 -3.50 6.47 62.20
N LYS A 581 -2.76 5.39 61.94
CA LYS A 581 -2.99 4.49 60.80
C LYS A 581 -4.39 3.87 60.86
N PRO A 582 -5.11 3.75 59.74
CA PRO A 582 -6.41 3.10 59.72
C PRO A 582 -6.28 1.59 60.00
N PRO A 583 -7.27 0.98 60.68
CA PRO A 583 -7.26 -0.45 60.97
C PRO A 583 -7.51 -1.28 59.70
N PRO A 584 -7.03 -2.55 59.66
CA PRO A 584 -7.20 -3.42 58.51
C PRO A 584 -8.66 -3.82 58.32
N PHE A 585 -9.13 -3.71 57.07
CA PHE A 585 -10.44 -4.16 56.61
C PHE A 585 -10.59 -5.68 56.80
N LYS A 586 -11.61 -6.11 57.55
CA LYS A 586 -12.11 -7.49 57.54
C LYS A 586 -13.29 -7.59 56.55
N PRO A 587 -13.37 -8.60 55.68
CA PRO A 587 -14.51 -8.77 54.79
C PRO A 587 -15.74 -9.24 55.59
N GLN A 588 -16.83 -8.48 55.52
CA GLN A 588 -18.15 -8.90 56.01
C GLN A 588 -18.88 -9.67 54.91
N ASN A 589 -19.26 -10.91 55.23
CA ASN A 589 -20.18 -11.73 54.45
C ASN A 589 -21.58 -11.12 54.48
N PHE A 590 -22.11 -10.77 53.30
CA PHE A 590 -23.53 -10.41 53.14
C PHE A 590 -24.30 -11.61 52.59
N HIS A 591 -25.22 -12.13 53.41
CA HIS A 591 -26.31 -12.99 52.96
C HIS A 591 -27.43 -12.14 52.33
N PRO A 592 -28.14 -12.62 51.29
CA PRO A 592 -29.24 -11.89 50.70
C PRO A 592 -30.56 -12.28 51.36
N SER A 593 -31.27 -11.30 51.91
CA SER A 593 -32.69 -11.46 52.27
C SER A 593 -33.47 -10.22 51.84
N HIS A 594 -34.47 -10.50 51.00
CA HIS A 594 -35.76 -9.83 50.82
C HIS A 594 -35.82 -8.30 50.78
N LEU A 595 -36.14 -7.76 49.59
CA LEU A 595 -37.06 -6.64 49.47
C LEU A 595 -37.79 -6.69 48.12
N SER A 596 -39.11 -6.78 48.23
CA SER A 596 -40.12 -6.78 47.19
C SER A 596 -40.27 -5.40 46.54
N MET A 597 -40.61 -5.39 45.26
CA MET A 597 -41.09 -4.21 44.52
C MET A 597 -42.48 -4.52 43.94
N PRO A 598 -43.41 -3.56 43.88
CA PRO A 598 -44.76 -3.78 43.39
C PRO A 598 -44.83 -3.70 41.86
N THR A 599 -45.41 -4.72 41.24
CA THR A 599 -45.79 -4.76 39.83
C THR A 599 -47.13 -4.05 39.63
N LYS A 600 -47.14 -3.00 38.79
CA LYS A 600 -48.37 -2.49 38.17
C LYS A 600 -48.58 -3.21 36.84
N PHE A 601 -49.75 -3.83 36.73
CA PHE A 601 -50.31 -4.48 35.56
C PHE A 601 -50.44 -3.51 34.37
N VAL A 602 -50.01 -3.95 33.20
CA VAL A 602 -50.54 -3.52 31.90
C VAL A 602 -50.92 -4.80 31.15
N GLU A 603 -52.21 -4.97 30.88
CA GLU A 603 -52.76 -6.04 30.06
C GLU A 603 -52.37 -5.84 28.59
N GLU A 604 -51.56 -6.74 28.05
CA GLU A 604 -51.41 -6.90 26.60
C GLU A 604 -52.02 -8.22 26.13
N LYS A 605 -52.85 -8.09 25.08
CA LYS A 605 -53.61 -9.13 24.41
C LYS A 605 -52.69 -10.21 23.83
N LYS A 606 -53.01 -11.48 24.13
CA LYS A 606 -52.37 -12.68 23.57
C LYS A 606 -52.63 -12.79 22.06
N LEU A 607 -51.55 -12.85 21.28
CA LEU A 607 -51.53 -13.42 19.91
C LEU A 607 -51.15 -14.91 20.00
N PRO A 608 -51.72 -15.78 19.13
CA PRO A 608 -51.45 -17.22 19.17
C PRO A 608 -50.09 -17.55 18.55
N LEU A 609 -49.37 -18.47 19.19
CA LEU A 609 -48.11 -19.04 18.70
C LEU A 609 -48.35 -19.96 17.48
N PRO A 610 -47.43 -19.99 16.49
CA PRO A 610 -47.53 -20.90 15.35
C PRO A 610 -47.21 -22.37 15.75
N PRO A 611 -47.74 -23.36 15.02
CA PRO A 611 -47.61 -24.77 15.36
C PRO A 611 -46.18 -25.29 15.15
N LYS A 612 -45.74 -26.14 16.07
CA LYS A 612 -44.46 -26.87 16.01
C LYS A 612 -44.47 -27.82 14.82
N LEU A 613 -43.55 -27.60 13.88
CA LEU A 613 -43.21 -28.55 12.81
C LEU A 613 -42.54 -29.79 13.44
N SER A 614 -43.24 -30.91 13.37
CA SER A 614 -42.72 -32.24 13.69
C SER A 614 -41.76 -32.71 12.59
N ILE A 615 -40.48 -32.87 12.93
CA ILE A 615 -39.49 -33.54 12.07
C ILE A 615 -39.58 -35.05 12.34
N PRO A 616 -39.71 -35.91 11.31
CA PRO A 616 -39.77 -37.36 11.50
C PRO A 616 -38.38 -37.94 11.86
N PRO A 617 -38.33 -39.05 12.62
CA PRO A 617 -37.08 -39.64 13.08
C PRO A 617 -36.28 -40.26 11.91
N SER A 618 -35.05 -39.81 11.74
CA SER A 618 -34.06 -40.41 10.86
C SER A 618 -33.62 -41.78 11.37
N LYS A 619 -33.65 -42.78 10.48
CA LYS A 619 -33.21 -44.17 10.70
C LYS A 619 -31.74 -44.27 11.14
N PRO A 620 -31.37 -45.32 11.90
CA PRO A 620 -30.00 -45.49 12.41
C PRO A 620 -29.04 -45.86 11.27
N ILE A 621 -27.92 -45.14 11.21
CA ILE A 621 -26.77 -45.46 10.36
C ILE A 621 -25.99 -46.59 11.02
N MET A 622 -25.79 -47.68 10.29
CA MET A 622 -25.01 -48.84 10.72
C MET A 622 -23.55 -48.45 10.99
N GLU A 623 -23.09 -48.75 12.20
CA GLU A 623 -21.68 -48.73 12.58
C GLU A 623 -20.90 -49.80 11.80
N HIS A 624 -20.02 -49.37 10.90
CA HIS A 624 -18.98 -50.23 10.36
C HIS A 624 -17.82 -50.31 11.37
N LYS A 625 -17.69 -51.47 12.02
CA LYS A 625 -16.46 -51.90 12.69
C LYS A 625 -15.36 -52.17 11.65
N PRO A 626 -14.11 -51.71 11.86
CA PRO A 626 -12.96 -52.36 11.26
C PRO A 626 -12.29 -53.26 12.32
N SER A 627 -12.51 -54.56 12.17
CA SER A 627 -11.67 -55.60 12.75
C SER A 627 -10.55 -55.96 11.76
N PHE A 628 -9.38 -56.33 12.32
CA PHE A 628 -8.16 -56.86 11.71
C PHE A 628 -7.04 -55.86 11.36
N PHE A 629 -6.07 -55.72 12.27
CA PHE A 629 -4.70 -56.21 12.06
C PHE A 629 -3.99 -56.34 13.42
N LYS A 630 -3.91 -57.58 13.93
CA LYS A 630 -2.90 -58.02 14.90
C LYS A 630 -1.90 -58.83 14.10
N LEU A 631 -0.63 -58.40 14.06
CA LEU A 631 0.58 -59.23 14.01
C LEU A 631 1.77 -58.32 13.66
N PHE A 632 2.58 -57.97 14.66
CA PHE A 632 4.06 -58.02 14.64
C PHE A 632 4.57 -57.44 15.98
N LYS A 633 4.72 -58.30 16.98
CA LYS A 633 5.67 -58.09 18.07
C LYS A 633 7.01 -58.65 17.58
N LYS A 634 8.00 -57.80 17.33
CA LYS A 634 9.40 -58.16 17.49
C LYS A 634 10.18 -56.94 17.97
N SER A 635 10.65 -57.09 19.20
CA SER A 635 11.76 -56.42 19.86
C SER A 635 12.76 -55.72 18.95
N ASN A 636 13.04 -54.45 19.23
CA ASN A 636 14.41 -53.95 19.31
C ASN A 636 14.47 -52.77 20.29
N LYS A 637 15.14 -53.02 21.41
CA LYS A 637 15.75 -51.99 22.27
C LYS A 637 16.81 -51.28 21.42
N ILE A 638 16.66 -49.99 21.19
CA ILE A 638 17.76 -49.11 20.81
C ILE A 638 17.60 -47.84 21.63
N ASP A 639 18.65 -47.51 22.36
CA ASP A 639 18.74 -46.41 23.31
C ASP A 639 18.50 -45.05 22.65
N LEU A 640 17.70 -44.23 23.32
CA LEU A 640 17.46 -42.83 23.00
C LEU A 640 18.66 -42.00 23.47
N MET A 641 19.42 -41.44 22.52
CA MET A 641 20.19 -40.21 22.72
C MET A 641 19.66 -39.14 21.76
N PRO A 642 19.23 -37.97 22.23
CA PRO A 642 18.90 -36.86 21.34
C PRO A 642 20.18 -36.21 20.80
N PRO A 643 20.24 -35.80 19.52
CA PRO A 643 21.33 -34.96 19.04
C PRO A 643 21.17 -33.54 19.59
N THR A 644 22.24 -33.05 20.20
CA THR A 644 22.44 -31.64 20.56
C THR A 644 22.47 -30.76 19.29
N PRO A 645 21.69 -29.67 19.23
CA PRO A 645 21.83 -28.69 18.16
C PRO A 645 23.09 -27.82 18.37
N PRO A 646 23.88 -27.52 17.33
CA PRO A 646 25.01 -26.62 17.46
C PRO A 646 24.55 -25.14 17.40
N GLY A 647 24.90 -24.41 18.45
CA GLY A 647 25.35 -23.01 18.37
C GLY A 647 24.35 -21.95 17.89
N PHE A 648 23.56 -21.41 18.81
CA PHE A 648 23.11 -20.01 18.74
C PHE A 648 23.57 -19.28 20.00
N LYS A 649 24.45 -18.29 19.82
CA LYS A 649 24.77 -17.30 20.85
C LYS A 649 23.65 -16.24 20.85
N PRO A 650 23.12 -15.84 22.01
CA PRO A 650 22.26 -14.67 22.08
C PRO A 650 23.11 -13.40 22.03
N GLU A 651 22.81 -12.51 21.09
CA GLU A 651 23.24 -11.11 21.14
C GLU A 651 22.33 -10.33 22.11
N LYS A 652 22.94 -9.37 22.81
CA LYS A 652 22.40 -8.57 23.90
C LYS A 652 21.67 -7.33 23.42
#